data_AF-A0A814ULQ7-F1
#
_entry.id   AF-A0A814ULQ7-F1
#
_cell.length_a   1.000
_cell.length_b   1.000
_cell.length_c   1.000
_cell.angle_alpha   90.00
_cell.angle_beta   90.00
_cell.angle_gamma   90.00
#
_symmetry.space_group_name_H-M   'P 1'
#
loop_
_entity.id
_entity.type
_entity.pdbx_description
1 polymer ?
#
loop_
_entity_poly.entity_id
_entity_poly.type
_entity_poly.pdbx_seq_one_letter_code
_entity_poly.pdbx_strand_id
1 'polypeptide(L)'
;MIQRYLSFELILGSPRNFTETSTSLKGKKSCDTATLDSLIVPFQSPFWLNNKNWFVTCDYIPLAMKTILYTTPICTEVEVQAESPVFEVSSTKPNCRLILHRNYNMIYNIENETLIKLNLKENPGRYCTTVSAAIQIYNDKTITKMDLHEKSIDDIKMKFLADALYNNEVTSFLICSIDDHGFIVALIKLNLKGNPGSYCTVVSAAIQIRNNKTLTSIDLRWHQYGDNEIKLLANELYKNKTITYMNLRENKISDTGIKYLANALKNNKVLTILELSYNQISNNGLQCLDDALKENKTLIKLNLEGNSGSYYTTVSAAIQIRNDKITVPGFSTSNNSIHTKRALLIGNNKYKKNSQLQYCINDAEDLANKLYKIDFEITIGTNLTYEQMNRIIETFNDKINPGDLVLFFFAGHGCQWSHLNFLMPIDDDRIKTNTDLEYRAINAQVTLEKIINRRPSAAIFLLDCCRNSFVCESTNFNCLSSMRPIGHSFISFACTANKVALDKSENGRNSLFTSHLFQHIDQPNLTIGEIMYGVCNGMMNETNNDQYPFRVSSLRRKVYLNQQFPIGQSILLNHININTKWRRHGITMAGGNGHGNQLNQLFQPQGIYVDDDDQTIYIADSGNDRIVEWKYGAKNDQVVAGGNGHGNGSDQLNEPANVIVDKKNDSLIICDRLNRRVVRWSRQDGTNGETIISNIDCWGLIMDKNEDLYVSDWKKHEVRRWKQGEKEGTIVAGGKGEGNLLNQLNHPTHICVDEHHSVYVSDWRNHRVMKWMKGAKEGIVVAGGKGKGNSLTQLSNPRGVIVDHLGNVYVADMSNERIMRWCEGSKEGSIVVGGNGRGEQSNQFKYPAGLSFDIEGNLYVVDCHNHRIQKFNIDLN
;
A
#
# COMPACT_ATOMS: atom_id res chain seq x y z
N MET A 1 -49.34 9.64 -14.09
CA MET A 1 -48.91 10.39 -15.28
C MET A 1 -48.85 11.88 -14.93
N ILE A 2 -47.79 12.59 -15.35
CA ILE A 2 -47.74 14.00 -15.82
C ILE A 2 -48.75 15.03 -15.23
N GLN A 3 -48.21 16.04 -14.51
CA GLN A 3 -48.69 17.45 -14.37
C GLN A 3 -50.07 17.68 -13.65
N ARG A 4 -50.49 18.86 -13.15
CA ARG A 4 -50.07 20.31 -13.15
C ARG A 4 -50.72 21.01 -11.89
N TYR A 5 -50.80 22.32 -11.59
CA TYR A 5 -50.43 23.63 -12.18
C TYR A 5 -50.40 24.76 -11.08
N LEU A 6 -49.74 25.90 -11.39
CA LEU A 6 -49.98 27.32 -11.02
C LEU A 6 -50.32 27.86 -9.60
N SER A 7 -49.69 29.02 -9.33
CA SER A 7 -49.70 30.01 -8.23
C SER A 7 -50.88 31.00 -8.16
N PHE A 8 -51.05 31.74 -7.04
CA PHE A 8 -51.13 33.22 -6.99
C PHE A 8 -50.96 33.82 -5.55
N GLU A 9 -51.12 35.15 -5.36
CA GLU A 9 -50.52 35.99 -4.28
C GLU A 9 -51.49 36.52 -3.17
N LEU A 10 -50.93 37.28 -2.20
CA LEU A 10 -51.57 37.85 -1.00
C LEU A 10 -52.23 39.24 -1.17
N ILE A 11 -53.22 39.56 -0.31
CA ILE A 11 -53.50 40.90 0.23
C ILE A 11 -53.91 40.78 1.73
N LEU A 12 -53.55 41.74 2.59
CA LEU A 12 -53.94 41.83 4.02
C LEU A 12 -54.41 43.24 4.42
N GLY A 13 -55.13 43.36 5.55
CA GLY A 13 -55.65 44.61 6.13
C GLY A 13 -55.66 44.64 7.67
N SER A 14 -55.83 45.82 8.28
CA SER A 14 -55.37 46.16 9.64
C SER A 14 -56.49 46.28 10.73
N PRO A 15 -56.17 46.35 12.06
CA PRO A 15 -57.06 45.93 13.16
C PRO A 15 -57.70 47.05 14.03
N ARG A 16 -58.40 46.67 15.12
CA ARG A 16 -58.90 47.54 16.21
C ARG A 16 -58.81 46.87 17.61
N ASN A 17 -58.82 47.69 18.67
CA ASN A 17 -58.60 47.32 20.09
C ASN A 17 -59.90 47.17 20.91
N PHE A 18 -59.83 46.59 22.13
CA PHE A 18 -60.73 46.88 23.28
C PHE A 18 -60.09 46.54 24.65
N THR A 19 -60.73 46.91 25.77
CA THR A 19 -60.09 47.14 27.10
C THR A 19 -60.98 46.82 28.33
N GLU A 20 -60.35 46.35 29.43
CA GLU A 20 -60.88 46.24 30.83
C GLU A 20 -62.14 45.33 31.05
N THR A 21 -62.64 44.96 32.25
CA THR A 21 -62.42 45.33 33.67
C THR A 21 -62.34 44.08 34.61
N SER A 22 -62.26 44.29 35.94
CA SER A 22 -62.01 43.25 36.98
C SER A 22 -63.24 42.60 37.63
N THR A 23 -63.12 41.36 38.13
CA THR A 23 -63.71 40.89 39.42
C THR A 23 -63.12 39.56 39.87
N SER A 24 -63.34 39.17 41.14
CA SER A 24 -62.68 38.02 41.79
C SER A 24 -63.37 36.67 41.54
N LEU A 25 -62.62 35.70 41.00
CA LEU A 25 -63.00 34.27 40.97
C LEU A 25 -61.76 33.37 41.05
N LYS A 26 -61.78 32.34 41.90
CA LYS A 26 -60.85 31.18 41.78
C LYS A 26 -61.32 30.27 40.63
N GLY A 27 -61.28 30.78 39.41
CA GLY A 27 -61.78 30.08 38.23
C GLY A 27 -60.70 29.27 37.51
N LYS A 28 -60.76 27.94 37.57
CA LYS A 28 -60.22 27.10 36.48
C LYS A 28 -60.98 27.49 35.19
N LYS A 29 -60.25 27.77 34.10
CA LYS A 29 -60.81 27.88 32.75
C LYS A 29 -60.04 26.94 31.81
N SER A 30 -60.72 25.92 31.31
CA SER A 30 -60.32 25.18 30.12
C SER A 30 -60.75 25.94 28.85
N CYS A 31 -60.15 25.61 27.72
CA CYS A 31 -60.62 26.03 26.39
C CYS A 31 -60.91 24.77 25.57
N ASP A 32 -62.08 24.71 24.94
CA ASP A 32 -62.54 23.55 24.19
C ASP A 32 -62.00 23.51 22.74
N THR A 33 -62.25 22.39 22.06
CA THR A 33 -61.50 21.96 20.87
C THR A 33 -62.17 22.32 19.54
N ALA A 34 -61.34 22.56 18.52
CA ALA A 34 -61.69 22.52 17.11
C ALA A 34 -60.53 21.90 16.31
N THR A 35 -60.84 21.15 15.25
CA THR A 35 -59.87 20.32 14.50
C THR A 35 -59.27 21.04 13.29
N LEU A 36 -58.06 20.61 12.89
CA LEU A 36 -57.33 21.02 11.68
C LEU A 36 -58.24 20.92 10.43
N ASP A 37 -58.21 21.83 9.45
CA ASP A 37 -57.01 22.29 8.72
C ASP A 37 -57.05 23.78 8.30
N SER A 38 -55.86 24.30 7.95
CA SER A 38 -55.56 25.68 7.48
C SER A 38 -55.58 26.81 8.54
N LEU A 39 -55.04 27.97 8.14
CA LEU A 39 -54.74 29.19 8.93
C LEU A 39 -53.71 29.05 10.07
N ILE A 40 -52.50 29.57 9.82
CA ILE A 40 -51.63 30.12 10.87
C ILE A 40 -51.88 31.63 10.91
N VAL A 41 -52.47 32.13 12.01
CA VAL A 41 -52.57 33.57 12.30
C VAL A 41 -52.27 33.79 13.79
N PRO A 42 -51.24 34.58 14.16
CA PRO A 42 -50.85 34.73 15.57
C PRO A 42 -51.73 35.76 16.29
N PHE A 43 -52.54 35.30 17.24
CA PHE A 43 -53.12 36.19 18.26
C PHE A 43 -52.11 36.40 19.41
N GLN A 44 -51.68 37.65 19.60
CA GLN A 44 -50.97 38.08 20.81
C GLN A 44 -51.94 38.84 21.74
N SER A 45 -52.10 38.38 22.97
CA SER A 45 -52.80 39.09 24.04
C SER A 45 -52.20 38.72 25.40
N PRO A 46 -51.60 39.67 26.15
CA PRO A 46 -50.97 39.36 27.45
C PRO A 46 -51.99 39.13 28.56
N PHE A 47 -51.71 38.18 29.47
CA PHE A 47 -52.47 38.01 30.71
C PHE A 47 -51.77 38.72 31.88
N TRP A 48 -52.56 39.50 32.64
CA TRP A 48 -52.11 40.27 33.81
C TRP A 48 -52.64 39.64 35.11
N LEU A 49 -51.76 39.44 36.10
CA LEU A 49 -52.09 38.73 37.35
C LEU A 49 -51.98 39.63 38.59
N ASN A 50 -53.12 39.87 39.26
CA ASN A 50 -53.32 40.94 40.26
C ASN A 50 -53.49 40.45 41.73
N ASN A 51 -52.86 39.35 42.14
CA ASN A 51 -52.94 38.81 43.51
C ASN A 51 -51.57 38.30 43.99
N LYS A 52 -51.38 38.17 45.31
CA LYS A 52 -50.10 37.80 45.95
C LYS A 52 -49.54 36.44 45.51
N ASN A 53 -50.42 35.43 45.41
CA ASN A 53 -50.10 34.07 44.99
C ASN A 53 -51.11 33.63 43.92
N TRP A 54 -50.66 32.91 42.89
CA TRP A 54 -51.51 32.33 41.84
C TRP A 54 -51.16 30.87 41.58
N PHE A 55 -52.18 30.08 41.25
CA PHE A 55 -52.09 28.76 40.62
C PHE A 55 -52.66 28.86 39.21
N VAL A 56 -51.91 28.41 38.22
CA VAL A 56 -52.37 28.31 36.83
C VAL A 56 -52.28 26.86 36.36
N THR A 57 -53.44 26.27 36.04
CA THR A 57 -53.55 24.95 35.40
C THR A 57 -54.15 25.11 34.01
N CYS A 58 -53.47 24.61 32.98
CA CYS A 58 -54.00 24.61 31.61
C CYS A 58 -53.82 23.22 30.99
N ASP A 59 -54.94 22.57 30.73
CA ASP A 59 -54.98 21.12 30.52
C ASP A 59 -54.81 20.74 29.02
N TYR A 60 -54.94 21.70 28.07
CA TYR A 60 -54.57 21.54 26.65
C TYR A 60 -54.37 22.90 25.94
N ILE A 61 -53.35 23.03 25.09
CA ILE A 61 -53.14 24.20 24.20
C ILE A 61 -52.60 23.69 22.84
N PRO A 62 -53.22 24.03 21.70
CA PRO A 62 -52.69 23.72 20.37
C PRO A 62 -51.34 24.40 20.07
N LEU A 63 -50.57 23.86 19.11
CA LEU A 63 -49.24 24.37 18.77
C LEU A 63 -49.25 25.87 18.40
N ALA A 64 -48.18 26.58 18.80
CA ALA A 64 -47.83 27.95 18.42
C ALA A 64 -48.61 29.13 19.06
N MET A 65 -48.95 29.05 20.36
CA MET A 65 -49.20 30.26 21.17
C MET A 65 -48.03 30.60 22.10
N LYS A 66 -47.56 31.84 22.04
CA LYS A 66 -46.51 32.38 22.94
C LYS A 66 -47.17 33.12 24.12
N THR A 67 -47.46 32.40 25.19
CA THR A 67 -48.15 32.95 26.38
C THR A 67 -47.16 33.62 27.32
N ILE A 68 -47.12 34.96 27.31
CA ILE A 68 -46.33 35.77 28.25
C ILE A 68 -47.21 36.20 29.43
N LEU A 69 -46.77 35.88 30.65
CA LEU A 69 -47.43 36.25 31.90
C LEU A 69 -46.76 37.48 32.54
N TYR A 70 -47.54 38.53 32.81
CA TYR A 70 -47.07 39.71 33.52
C TYR A 70 -47.61 39.76 34.95
N THR A 71 -46.70 39.68 35.93
CA THR A 71 -47.01 39.74 37.37
C THR A 71 -47.09 41.18 37.86
N THR A 72 -48.11 41.52 38.64
CA THR A 72 -48.19 42.82 39.32
C THR A 72 -47.15 42.98 40.46
N PRO A 73 -46.80 44.22 40.88
CA PRO A 73 -45.74 44.47 41.86
C PRO A 73 -45.91 43.85 43.26
N ILE A 74 -47.07 43.26 43.55
CA ILE A 74 -47.47 42.69 44.84
C ILE A 74 -47.36 41.14 44.84
N CYS A 75 -47.11 40.53 43.69
CA CYS A 75 -46.94 39.08 43.56
C CYS A 75 -45.59 38.63 44.15
N THR A 76 -45.58 37.53 44.92
CA THR A 76 -44.37 37.03 45.60
C THR A 76 -43.99 35.60 45.21
N GLU A 77 -44.99 34.76 44.94
CA GLU A 77 -44.83 33.38 44.47
C GLU A 77 -45.86 33.08 43.37
N VAL A 78 -45.43 32.40 42.32
CA VAL A 78 -46.27 32.00 41.18
C VAL A 78 -46.03 30.52 40.91
N GLU A 79 -47.10 29.73 40.91
CA GLU A 79 -47.06 28.29 40.66
C GLU A 79 -47.82 27.96 39.36
N VAL A 80 -47.15 27.28 38.45
CA VAL A 80 -47.65 26.95 37.11
C VAL A 80 -47.56 25.44 36.91
N GLN A 81 -48.68 24.83 36.54
CA GLN A 81 -48.80 23.40 36.28
C GLN A 81 -49.46 23.20 34.91
N ALA A 82 -48.69 22.73 33.93
CA ALA A 82 -49.18 22.53 32.57
C ALA A 82 -48.49 21.32 31.91
N GLU A 83 -49.22 20.62 31.03
CA GLU A 83 -48.76 19.39 30.39
C GLU A 83 -48.13 19.61 29.00
N SER A 84 -48.01 20.87 28.56
CA SER A 84 -47.48 21.27 27.25
C SER A 84 -46.05 21.84 27.35
N PRO A 85 -45.11 21.48 26.45
CA PRO A 85 -43.67 21.63 26.69
C PRO A 85 -43.05 23.03 26.44
N VAL A 86 -43.85 24.07 26.19
CA VAL A 86 -43.34 25.43 25.92
C VAL A 86 -44.09 26.49 26.74
N PHE A 87 -43.42 27.04 27.74
CA PHE A 87 -43.84 28.23 28.49
C PHE A 87 -42.66 29.18 28.68
N GLU A 88 -42.90 30.49 28.52
CA GLU A 88 -41.92 31.55 28.76
C GLU A 88 -42.47 32.48 29.85
N VAL A 89 -41.85 32.47 31.04
CA VAL A 89 -42.37 33.17 32.22
C VAL A 89 -41.37 34.25 32.65
N SER A 90 -41.71 35.50 32.36
CA SER A 90 -40.91 36.69 32.71
C SER A 90 -41.39 37.33 34.01
N SER A 91 -40.53 37.43 35.03
CA SER A 91 -40.79 38.25 36.22
C SER A 91 -39.89 39.48 36.23
N THR A 92 -40.43 40.63 36.62
CA THR A 92 -39.75 41.94 36.64
C THR A 92 -39.15 42.30 38.01
N LYS A 93 -39.02 41.34 38.93
CA LYS A 93 -38.39 41.54 40.26
C LYS A 93 -37.35 40.45 40.57
N PRO A 94 -36.17 40.81 41.13
CA PRO A 94 -35.10 39.84 41.43
C PRO A 94 -35.47 38.72 42.41
N ASN A 95 -36.45 38.94 43.28
CA ASN A 95 -36.75 38.06 44.42
C ASN A 95 -38.10 37.31 44.29
N CYS A 96 -38.71 37.25 43.10
CA CYS A 96 -39.95 36.50 42.90
C CYS A 96 -39.63 35.01 42.79
N ARG A 97 -40.14 34.17 43.70
CA ARG A 97 -39.80 32.75 43.74
C ARG A 97 -40.70 31.96 42.78
N LEU A 98 -40.11 31.46 41.70
CA LEU A 98 -40.79 30.56 40.77
C LEU A 98 -40.70 29.12 41.28
N ILE A 99 -41.84 28.43 41.37
CA ILE A 99 -41.92 27.02 41.78
C ILE A 99 -42.49 26.22 40.61
N LEU A 100 -41.67 25.32 40.06
CA LEU A 100 -41.99 24.50 38.90
C LEU A 100 -41.99 23.03 39.29
N HIS A 101 -43.16 22.39 39.23
CA HIS A 101 -43.30 20.99 39.64
C HIS A 101 -43.04 20.01 38.49
N ARG A 102 -41.78 19.51 38.46
CA ARG A 102 -41.18 18.49 37.56
C ARG A 102 -40.75 18.97 36.16
N ASN A 103 -39.53 18.55 35.79
CA ASN A 103 -39.05 18.26 34.42
C ASN A 103 -38.81 19.39 33.38
N TYR A 104 -38.38 20.60 33.75
CA TYR A 104 -37.86 21.60 32.79
C TYR A 104 -36.71 22.46 33.35
N ASN A 105 -35.91 23.21 32.57
CA ASN A 105 -34.94 22.75 31.54
C ASN A 105 -33.99 23.90 31.03
N MET A 106 -34.19 25.15 31.46
CA MET A 106 -33.39 26.32 31.05
C MET A 106 -32.85 27.10 32.26
N ILE A 107 -31.69 27.74 32.12
CA ILE A 107 -31.13 28.69 33.09
C ILE A 107 -30.69 29.95 32.32
N TYR A 108 -31.16 31.12 32.76
CA TYR A 108 -30.96 32.42 32.10
C TYR A 108 -30.20 33.37 33.03
N ASN A 109 -29.24 34.15 32.51
CA ASN A 109 -28.58 35.20 33.30
C ASN A 109 -29.11 36.59 32.90
N ILE A 110 -29.81 37.24 33.82
CA ILE A 110 -30.58 38.47 33.60
C ILE A 110 -29.68 39.71 33.48
N GLU A 111 -28.47 39.73 34.07
CA GLU A 111 -27.58 40.91 34.00
C GLU A 111 -27.00 41.15 32.60
N ASN A 112 -26.90 40.09 31.79
CA ASN A 112 -26.16 40.08 30.52
C ASN A 112 -26.99 39.59 29.32
N GLU A 113 -28.29 39.34 29.49
CA GLU A 113 -29.22 38.73 28.50
C GLU A 113 -28.73 37.40 27.87
N THR A 114 -27.78 36.69 28.50
CA THR A 114 -27.10 35.52 27.93
C THR A 114 -27.71 34.19 28.37
N LEU A 115 -28.01 33.33 27.39
CA LEU A 115 -28.43 31.95 27.62
C LEU A 115 -27.19 31.03 27.77
N ILE A 116 -26.83 30.72 29.02
CA ILE A 116 -25.56 30.02 29.32
C ILE A 116 -25.65 28.50 29.09
N LYS A 117 -26.83 27.88 29.25
CA LYS A 117 -27.01 26.43 29.06
C LYS A 117 -28.45 26.05 28.74
N LEU A 118 -28.61 25.23 27.69
CA LEU A 118 -29.85 24.52 27.34
C LEU A 118 -29.73 23.05 27.74
N ASN A 119 -30.83 22.43 28.18
CA ASN A 119 -30.93 20.99 28.41
C ASN A 119 -32.32 20.51 27.93
N LEU A 120 -32.38 19.35 27.27
CA LEU A 120 -33.61 18.82 26.64
C LEU A 120 -33.83 17.33 26.96
N LYS A 121 -33.33 16.86 28.12
CA LYS A 121 -33.08 15.44 28.40
C LYS A 121 -34.29 14.50 28.35
N GLU A 122 -35.51 15.00 28.53
CA GLU A 122 -36.74 14.20 28.60
C GLU A 122 -37.88 14.82 27.78
N ASN A 123 -38.02 14.42 26.52
CA ASN A 123 -39.23 14.69 25.72
C ASN A 123 -39.47 13.56 24.69
N PRO A 124 -40.20 12.48 25.03
CA PRO A 124 -40.31 11.29 24.17
C PRO A 124 -41.27 11.41 22.97
N GLY A 125 -42.02 12.51 22.84
CA GLY A 125 -43.22 12.58 22.02
C GLY A 125 -43.23 13.64 20.91
N ARG A 126 -42.97 13.21 19.67
CA ARG A 126 -43.35 13.82 18.37
C ARG A 126 -42.99 15.30 18.10
N TYR A 127 -42.30 15.51 16.97
CA TYR A 127 -42.03 16.80 16.31
C TYR A 127 -41.04 17.77 17.00
N CYS A 128 -39.82 17.26 17.11
CA CYS A 128 -38.58 17.94 16.69
C CYS A 128 -38.00 19.02 17.61
N THR A 129 -37.08 18.57 18.47
CA THR A 129 -36.10 19.44 19.14
C THR A 129 -35.12 20.06 18.16
N THR A 130 -34.71 19.33 17.12
CA THR A 130 -33.66 19.75 16.17
C THR A 130 -34.02 20.99 15.34
N VAL A 131 -35.24 21.07 14.78
CA VAL A 131 -35.68 22.24 13.99
C VAL A 131 -35.97 23.44 14.89
N SER A 132 -36.49 23.21 16.10
CA SER A 132 -36.68 24.26 17.10
C SER A 132 -35.32 24.88 17.50
N ALA A 133 -34.32 24.04 17.77
CA ALA A 133 -32.95 24.45 18.01
C ALA A 133 -32.34 25.18 16.80
N ALA A 134 -32.52 24.67 15.58
CA ALA A 134 -32.04 25.32 14.36
C ALA A 134 -32.62 26.73 14.17
N ILE A 135 -33.92 26.92 14.41
CA ILE A 135 -34.59 28.23 14.31
C ILE A 135 -34.06 29.20 15.38
N GLN A 136 -33.74 28.74 16.60
CA GLN A 136 -33.10 29.59 17.61
C GLN A 136 -31.64 29.92 17.26
N ILE A 137 -30.84 28.95 16.82
CA ILE A 137 -29.46 29.18 16.34
C ILE A 137 -29.43 30.18 15.18
N TYR A 138 -30.39 30.14 14.25
CA TYR A 138 -30.45 31.09 13.13
C TYR A 138 -30.61 32.55 13.59
N ASN A 139 -31.14 32.79 14.80
CA ASN A 139 -31.44 34.13 15.31
C ASN A 139 -30.52 34.60 16.47
N ASP A 140 -29.81 33.71 17.17
CA ASP A 140 -28.92 34.04 18.29
C ASP A 140 -27.46 33.65 18.01
N LYS A 141 -26.59 34.66 17.96
CA LYS A 141 -25.15 34.55 17.63
C LYS A 141 -24.25 34.22 18.83
N THR A 142 -24.80 34.07 20.04
CA THR A 142 -24.03 33.92 21.28
C THR A 142 -23.80 32.45 21.70
N ILE A 143 -24.43 31.51 20.99
CA ILE A 143 -24.44 30.07 21.35
C ILE A 143 -23.08 29.42 21.05
N THR A 144 -22.29 29.17 22.10
CA THR A 144 -20.95 28.56 21.99
C THR A 144 -20.90 27.06 22.26
N LYS A 145 -21.97 26.48 22.83
CA LYS A 145 -22.07 25.04 23.16
C LYS A 145 -23.53 24.58 23.15
N MET A 146 -23.77 23.38 22.62
CA MET A 146 -25.08 22.72 22.57
C MET A 146 -24.92 21.23 22.87
N ASP A 147 -26.00 20.60 23.36
CA ASP A 147 -26.10 19.19 23.71
C ASP A 147 -27.49 18.68 23.27
N LEU A 148 -27.55 17.60 22.48
CA LEU A 148 -28.79 17.13 21.82
C LEU A 148 -28.97 15.61 22.00
N HIS A 149 -30.12 15.21 22.55
CA HIS A 149 -30.53 13.82 22.72
C HIS A 149 -31.90 13.55 22.05
N GLU A 150 -31.92 13.39 20.72
CA GLU A 150 -33.13 12.97 19.98
C GLU A 150 -32.96 11.54 19.43
N LYS A 151 -33.93 10.64 19.69
CA LYS A 151 -33.79 9.18 19.43
C LYS A 151 -33.71 8.78 17.95
N SER A 152 -34.19 9.62 17.04
CA SER A 152 -34.02 9.43 15.60
C SER A 152 -34.05 10.78 14.87
N ILE A 153 -32.88 11.17 14.38
CA ILE A 153 -32.68 12.39 13.61
C ILE A 153 -32.66 12.01 12.12
N ASP A 154 -33.35 12.78 11.28
CA ASP A 154 -33.42 12.57 9.83
C ASP A 154 -32.74 13.70 9.04
N ASP A 155 -32.48 13.46 7.76
CA ASP A 155 -31.70 14.36 6.90
C ASP A 155 -32.36 15.73 6.71
N ILE A 156 -33.69 15.81 6.77
CA ILE A 156 -34.43 17.08 6.63
C ILE A 156 -34.19 17.95 7.88
N LYS A 157 -34.29 17.36 9.07
CA LYS A 157 -33.98 18.04 10.34
C LYS A 157 -32.50 18.44 10.42
N MET A 158 -31.59 17.58 9.98
CA MET A 158 -30.14 17.90 9.99
C MET A 158 -29.75 18.95 8.97
N LYS A 159 -30.45 19.05 7.84
CA LYS A 159 -30.23 20.15 6.90
C LYS A 159 -30.52 21.50 7.56
N PHE A 160 -31.67 21.64 8.23
CA PHE A 160 -32.00 22.86 8.98
C PHE A 160 -30.95 23.18 10.08
N LEU A 161 -30.50 22.18 10.85
CA LEU A 161 -29.48 22.38 11.87
C LEU A 161 -28.12 22.78 11.26
N ALA A 162 -27.72 22.17 10.15
CA ALA A 162 -26.49 22.48 9.44
C ALA A 162 -26.51 23.90 8.85
N ASP A 163 -27.60 24.28 8.19
CA ASP A 163 -27.80 25.63 7.63
C ASP A 163 -27.77 26.70 8.74
N ALA A 164 -28.28 26.40 9.94
CA ALA A 164 -28.21 27.30 11.10
C ALA A 164 -26.78 27.40 11.69
N LEU A 165 -26.08 26.28 11.84
CA LEU A 165 -24.70 26.25 12.39
C LEU A 165 -23.68 26.91 11.43
N TYR A 166 -23.83 26.70 10.11
CA TYR A 166 -22.93 27.24 9.08
C TYR A 166 -22.86 28.78 9.08
N ASN A 167 -23.94 29.45 9.48
CA ASN A 167 -24.06 30.91 9.50
C ASN A 167 -23.54 31.58 10.79
N ASN A 168 -23.19 30.82 11.83
CA ASN A 168 -22.96 31.35 13.20
C ASN A 168 -21.56 31.09 13.79
N GLU A 169 -20.58 30.72 12.96
CA GLU A 169 -19.14 30.61 13.33
C GLU A 169 -18.80 29.72 14.56
N VAL A 170 -19.69 28.79 14.91
CA VAL A 170 -19.61 27.97 16.12
C VAL A 170 -18.29 27.19 16.21
N THR A 171 -17.55 27.39 17.30
CA THR A 171 -16.19 26.86 17.48
C THR A 171 -16.13 25.46 18.07
N SER A 172 -17.19 24.97 18.71
CA SER A 172 -17.29 23.60 19.24
C SER A 172 -18.73 23.07 19.20
N PHE A 173 -18.90 21.81 18.80
CA PHE A 173 -20.20 21.16 18.67
C PHE A 173 -20.08 19.67 19.00
N LEU A 174 -21.09 19.10 19.66
CA LEU A 174 -21.09 17.73 20.18
C LEU A 174 -22.45 17.08 19.92
N ILE A 175 -22.45 15.85 19.40
CA ILE A 175 -23.63 14.98 19.32
C ILE A 175 -23.22 13.65 19.96
N CYS A 176 -23.82 13.34 21.11
CA CYS A 176 -23.54 12.11 21.83
C CYS A 176 -24.51 11.00 21.42
N SER A 177 -23.99 10.03 20.64
CA SER A 177 -24.17 8.65 21.10
C SER A 177 -23.20 8.45 22.27
N ILE A 178 -23.71 7.90 23.37
CA ILE A 178 -22.95 7.41 24.53
C ILE A 178 -21.88 6.42 24.00
N ASP A 179 -20.63 6.38 24.49
CA ASP A 179 -20.16 6.69 25.85
C ASP A 179 -19.11 7.83 25.99
N ASP A 180 -18.85 8.22 27.25
CA ASP A 180 -18.03 9.36 27.66
C ASP A 180 -16.51 9.20 27.42
N HIS A 181 -15.84 10.31 27.06
CA HIS A 181 -14.76 10.91 27.86
C HIS A 181 -14.26 12.22 27.20
N GLY A 182 -14.64 13.37 27.77
CA GLY A 182 -14.24 14.68 27.23
C GLY A 182 -12.86 15.15 27.69
N PHE A 183 -11.90 15.22 26.77
CA PHE A 183 -10.67 16.02 26.91
C PHE A 183 -10.32 16.70 25.58
N ILE A 184 -10.11 18.02 25.59
CA ILE A 184 -9.56 18.75 24.45
C ILE A 184 -8.05 18.77 24.58
N VAL A 185 -7.40 17.86 23.88
CA VAL A 185 -6.00 18.01 23.44
C VAL A 185 -6.03 18.46 21.97
N ALA A 186 -5.02 19.20 21.51
CA ALA A 186 -4.88 19.62 20.13
C ALA A 186 -5.17 18.47 19.14
N LEU A 187 -6.27 18.58 18.39
CA LEU A 187 -6.79 17.46 17.61
C LEU A 187 -5.99 17.29 16.31
N ILE A 188 -4.91 16.51 16.37
CA ILE A 188 -3.98 16.31 15.24
C ILE A 188 -4.55 15.38 14.16
N LYS A 189 -5.44 14.44 14.53
CA LYS A 189 -6.11 13.53 13.58
C LYS A 189 -7.61 13.44 13.87
N LEU A 190 -8.42 13.33 12.83
CA LEU A 190 -9.87 13.11 12.90
C LEU A 190 -10.25 11.88 12.05
N ASN A 191 -10.95 10.91 12.65
CA ASN A 191 -11.39 9.68 12.00
C ASN A 191 -12.86 9.43 12.34
N LEU A 192 -13.72 9.32 11.33
CA LEU A 192 -15.17 9.14 11.49
C LEU A 192 -15.69 7.80 10.92
N LYS A 193 -14.79 6.99 10.35
CA LYS A 193 -15.01 5.77 9.56
C LYS A 193 -16.18 4.90 10.05
N GLY A 194 -17.06 4.55 9.11
CA GLY A 194 -18.01 3.43 9.25
C GLY A 194 -19.44 3.80 9.66
N ASN A 195 -19.75 5.10 9.77
CA ASN A 195 -21.12 5.56 10.01
C ASN A 195 -21.84 5.78 8.66
N PRO A 196 -22.98 5.11 8.39
CA PRO A 196 -23.64 5.21 7.08
C PRO A 196 -24.37 6.55 6.90
N GLY A 197 -23.95 7.34 5.90
CA GLY A 197 -24.81 8.28 5.17
C GLY A 197 -25.22 9.60 5.83
N SER A 198 -25.03 9.81 7.13
CA SER A 198 -25.52 11.03 7.77
C SER A 198 -24.75 12.29 7.34
N TYR A 199 -25.48 13.30 6.85
CA TYR A 199 -24.95 14.64 6.50
C TYR A 199 -24.15 15.28 7.66
N CYS A 200 -24.46 14.89 8.90
CA CYS A 200 -23.78 15.26 10.13
C CYS A 200 -22.25 15.13 10.09
N THR A 201 -21.72 14.01 9.59
CA THR A 201 -20.28 13.72 9.68
C THR A 201 -19.45 14.59 8.73
N VAL A 202 -20.03 15.00 7.59
CA VAL A 202 -19.41 15.97 6.67
C VAL A 202 -19.51 17.40 7.17
N VAL A 203 -20.61 17.80 7.81
CA VAL A 203 -20.72 19.13 8.43
C VAL A 203 -19.75 19.27 9.60
N SER A 204 -19.63 18.22 10.44
CA SER A 204 -18.63 18.15 11.51
C SER A 204 -17.20 18.23 10.96
N ALA A 205 -16.89 17.47 9.90
CA ALA A 205 -15.60 17.53 9.22
C ALA A 205 -15.32 18.94 8.65
N ALA A 206 -16.28 19.59 7.99
CA ALA A 206 -16.13 20.93 7.43
C ALA A 206 -15.84 21.99 8.53
N ILE A 207 -16.57 21.95 9.66
CA ILE A 207 -16.34 22.84 10.81
C ILE A 207 -14.92 22.64 11.37
N GLN A 208 -14.45 21.39 11.48
CA GLN A 208 -13.07 21.10 11.91
C GLN A 208 -12.02 21.56 10.89
N ILE A 209 -12.24 21.37 9.58
CA ILE A 209 -11.33 21.86 8.52
C ILE A 209 -11.22 23.40 8.56
N ARG A 210 -12.32 24.11 8.85
CA ARG A 210 -12.39 25.58 8.93
C ARG A 210 -11.70 26.15 10.17
N ASN A 211 -11.98 25.59 11.35
CA ASN A 211 -11.62 26.20 12.63
C ASN A 211 -10.36 25.61 13.30
N ASN A 212 -9.94 24.38 12.94
CA ASN A 212 -8.87 23.68 13.66
C ASN A 212 -7.47 23.99 13.11
N LYS A 213 -6.62 24.62 13.93
CA LYS A 213 -5.23 24.98 13.58
C LYS A 213 -4.19 23.87 13.77
N THR A 214 -4.60 22.68 14.23
CA THR A 214 -3.71 21.57 14.58
C THR A 214 -3.99 20.26 13.83
N LEU A 215 -5.13 20.16 13.16
CA LEU A 215 -5.56 18.97 12.43
C LEU A 215 -4.73 18.76 11.15
N THR A 216 -3.97 17.68 11.08
CA THR A 216 -3.11 17.33 9.93
C THR A 216 -3.63 16.15 9.11
N SER A 217 -4.50 15.32 9.67
CA SER A 217 -4.96 14.08 9.04
C SER A 217 -6.46 13.86 9.24
N ILE A 218 -7.19 13.60 8.16
CA ILE A 218 -8.63 13.33 8.19
C ILE A 218 -9.01 12.05 7.42
N ASP A 219 -9.78 11.17 8.06
CA ASP A 219 -10.24 9.90 7.48
C ASP A 219 -11.78 9.83 7.43
N LEU A 220 -12.28 9.74 6.20
CA LEU A 220 -13.68 9.88 5.80
C LEU A 220 -14.12 8.71 4.88
N ARG A 221 -13.42 7.57 4.93
CA ARG A 221 -13.79 6.36 4.15
C ARG A 221 -15.06 5.67 4.64
N TRP A 222 -15.78 4.99 3.75
CA TRP A 222 -17.00 4.20 4.05
C TRP A 222 -18.21 4.99 4.60
N HIS A 223 -18.56 6.13 3.99
CA HIS A 223 -19.74 6.92 4.41
C HIS A 223 -20.83 7.09 3.34
N GLN A 224 -20.56 6.71 2.08
CA GLN A 224 -21.43 6.94 0.92
C GLN A 224 -21.61 8.42 0.51
N TYR A 225 -20.68 9.31 0.88
CA TYR A 225 -20.75 10.74 0.51
C TYR A 225 -20.83 10.97 -1.00
N GLY A 226 -21.68 11.89 -1.43
CA GLY A 226 -21.83 12.31 -2.82
C GLY A 226 -21.28 13.71 -3.09
N ASP A 227 -21.65 14.28 -4.24
CA ASP A 227 -21.01 15.48 -4.78
C ASP A 227 -21.29 16.76 -3.98
N ASN A 228 -22.44 16.83 -3.29
CA ASN A 228 -22.81 17.97 -2.44
C ASN A 228 -22.00 17.99 -1.15
N GLU A 229 -21.72 16.81 -0.59
CA GLU A 229 -20.94 16.64 0.62
C GLU A 229 -19.47 16.98 0.35
N ILE A 230 -18.95 16.53 -0.79
CA ILE A 230 -17.60 16.89 -1.25
C ILE A 230 -17.47 18.38 -1.58
N LYS A 231 -18.53 19.05 -2.08
CA LYS A 231 -18.54 20.50 -2.28
C LYS A 231 -18.27 21.27 -0.98
N LEU A 232 -18.88 20.85 0.14
CA LEU A 232 -18.66 21.46 1.45
C LEU A 232 -17.21 21.26 1.92
N LEU A 233 -16.70 20.03 1.85
CA LEU A 233 -15.31 19.73 2.23
C LEU A 233 -14.30 20.50 1.36
N ALA A 234 -14.54 20.62 0.06
CA ALA A 234 -13.67 21.33 -0.88
C ALA A 234 -13.61 22.85 -0.59
N ASN A 235 -14.74 23.47 -0.24
CA ASN A 235 -14.80 24.89 0.09
C ASN A 235 -13.94 25.26 1.31
N GLU A 236 -13.88 24.39 2.33
CA GLU A 236 -13.05 24.61 3.51
C GLU A 236 -11.60 24.16 3.28
N LEU A 237 -11.37 23.06 2.55
CA LEU A 237 -10.04 22.59 2.14
C LEU A 237 -9.29 23.65 1.31
N TYR A 238 -9.99 24.42 0.47
CA TYR A 238 -9.43 25.55 -0.27
C TYR A 238 -8.69 26.56 0.63
N LYS A 239 -9.16 26.76 1.87
CA LYS A 239 -8.59 27.73 2.83
C LYS A 239 -7.67 27.10 3.88
N ASN A 240 -7.83 25.80 4.15
CA ASN A 240 -7.09 25.12 5.22
C ASN A 240 -5.57 25.09 4.95
N LYS A 241 -4.78 25.26 6.03
CA LYS A 241 -3.30 25.33 6.00
C LYS A 241 -2.61 24.30 6.88
N THR A 242 -3.30 23.21 7.24
CA THR A 242 -2.82 22.25 8.25
C THR A 242 -2.93 20.80 7.80
N ILE A 243 -3.97 20.45 7.04
CA ILE A 243 -4.26 19.08 6.62
C ILE A 243 -3.32 18.67 5.49
N THR A 244 -2.48 17.69 5.80
CA THR A 244 -1.56 17.04 4.85
C THR A 244 -2.12 15.72 4.32
N TYR A 245 -2.98 15.03 5.07
CA TYR A 245 -3.60 13.76 4.67
C TYR A 245 -5.14 13.83 4.67
N MET A 246 -5.77 13.41 3.58
CA MET A 246 -7.23 13.26 3.46
C MET A 246 -7.59 11.92 2.78
N ASN A 247 -8.45 11.13 3.43
CA ASN A 247 -8.94 9.86 2.88
C ASN A 247 -10.45 9.89 2.64
N LEU A 248 -10.86 9.71 1.37
CA LEU A 248 -12.23 9.73 0.86
C LEU A 248 -12.59 8.42 0.14
N ARG A 249 -11.83 7.34 0.36
CA ARG A 249 -12.00 6.03 -0.27
C ARG A 249 -13.39 5.41 0.00
N GLU A 250 -13.92 4.70 -0.99
CA GLU A 250 -15.18 3.92 -0.89
C GLU A 250 -16.37 4.79 -0.44
N ASN A 251 -16.66 5.81 -1.26
CA ASN A 251 -17.81 6.72 -1.18
C ASN A 251 -18.56 6.76 -2.55
N LYS A 252 -19.44 7.74 -2.77
CA LYS A 252 -20.24 7.90 -4.01
C LYS A 252 -19.84 9.16 -4.80
N ILE A 253 -18.56 9.52 -4.76
CA ILE A 253 -18.07 10.76 -5.39
C ILE A 253 -18.03 10.58 -6.90
N SER A 254 -18.71 11.46 -7.65
CA SER A 254 -18.71 11.46 -9.13
C SER A 254 -17.76 12.52 -9.71
N ASP A 255 -17.72 12.62 -11.03
CA ASP A 255 -17.07 13.72 -11.76
C ASP A 255 -17.44 15.11 -11.24
N THR A 256 -18.64 15.28 -10.67
CA THR A 256 -19.12 16.57 -10.15
C THR A 256 -18.47 16.91 -8.80
N GLY A 257 -18.38 15.95 -7.87
CA GLY A 257 -17.67 16.11 -6.60
C GLY A 257 -16.18 16.35 -6.82
N ILE A 258 -15.59 15.62 -7.78
CA ILE A 258 -14.18 15.79 -8.16
C ILE A 258 -13.89 17.18 -8.74
N LYS A 259 -14.80 17.81 -9.49
CA LYS A 259 -14.63 19.21 -9.95
C LYS A 259 -14.50 20.20 -8.79
N TYR A 260 -15.20 19.99 -7.68
CA TYR A 260 -15.03 20.82 -6.49
C TYR A 260 -13.67 20.60 -5.81
N LEU A 261 -13.25 19.34 -5.63
CA LEU A 261 -11.91 19.02 -5.08
C LEU A 261 -10.77 19.53 -5.96
N ALA A 262 -10.87 19.42 -7.28
CA ALA A 262 -9.91 19.94 -8.24
C ALA A 262 -9.69 21.46 -8.05
N ASN A 263 -10.77 22.24 -7.94
CA ASN A 263 -10.69 23.68 -7.70
C ASN A 263 -10.08 24.02 -6.32
N ALA A 264 -10.33 23.21 -5.29
CA ALA A 264 -9.68 23.33 -4.00
C ALA A 264 -8.17 23.02 -4.09
N LEU A 265 -7.79 21.94 -4.77
CA LEU A 265 -6.39 21.51 -4.97
C LEU A 265 -5.54 22.54 -5.74
N LYS A 266 -6.12 23.26 -6.72
CA LYS A 266 -5.40 24.36 -7.39
C LYS A 266 -4.86 25.39 -6.39
N ASN A 267 -5.58 25.64 -5.30
CA ASN A 267 -5.30 26.73 -4.36
C ASN A 267 -4.69 26.25 -3.04
N ASN A 268 -5.11 25.10 -2.51
CA ASN A 268 -4.50 24.50 -1.32
C ASN A 268 -3.04 24.10 -1.61
N LYS A 269 -2.11 24.58 -0.77
CA LYS A 269 -0.67 24.29 -0.86
C LYS A 269 -0.13 23.57 0.39
N VAL A 270 -0.94 22.71 1.02
CA VAL A 270 -0.55 21.94 2.23
C VAL A 270 -0.92 20.46 2.15
N LEU A 271 -1.99 20.09 1.44
CA LEU A 271 -2.36 18.69 1.24
C LEU A 271 -1.27 17.96 0.44
N THR A 272 -0.76 16.86 1.01
CA THR A 272 0.26 15.99 0.43
C THR A 272 -0.28 14.61 0.05
N ILE A 273 -1.34 14.11 0.68
CA ILE A 273 -1.91 12.79 0.41
C ILE A 273 -3.44 12.88 0.28
N LEU A 274 -3.97 12.37 -0.83
CA LEU A 274 -5.40 12.26 -1.12
C LEU A 274 -5.76 10.84 -1.59
N GLU A 275 -6.55 10.11 -0.80
CA GLU A 275 -7.04 8.77 -1.18
C GLU A 275 -8.48 8.85 -1.70
N LEU A 276 -8.72 8.50 -2.97
CA LEU A 276 -10.02 8.59 -3.68
C LEU A 276 -10.48 7.25 -4.29
N SER A 277 -9.87 6.13 -3.91
CA SER A 277 -10.16 4.80 -4.46
C SER A 277 -11.65 4.40 -4.33
N TYR A 278 -12.14 3.58 -5.25
CA TYR A 278 -13.50 3.00 -5.27
C TYR A 278 -14.60 4.05 -5.09
N ASN A 279 -14.53 5.11 -5.89
CA ASN A 279 -15.58 6.10 -6.07
C ASN A 279 -16.18 5.95 -7.48
N GLN A 280 -17.03 6.90 -7.89
CA GLN A 280 -17.76 6.88 -9.17
C GLN A 280 -17.15 7.86 -10.19
N ILE A 281 -15.83 8.03 -10.13
CA ILE A 281 -15.09 8.99 -10.97
C ILE A 281 -14.88 8.39 -12.36
N SER A 282 -15.26 9.11 -13.42
CA SER A 282 -15.04 8.75 -14.82
C SER A 282 -13.84 9.50 -15.41
N ASN A 283 -13.49 9.20 -16.66
CA ASN A 283 -12.45 9.92 -17.43
C ASN A 283 -12.66 11.45 -17.40
N ASN A 284 -13.92 11.93 -17.37
CA ASN A 284 -14.21 13.36 -17.34
C ASN A 284 -13.84 14.01 -16.00
N GLY A 285 -14.03 13.30 -14.88
CA GLY A 285 -13.56 13.72 -13.56
C GLY A 285 -12.04 13.67 -13.44
N LEU A 286 -11.41 12.64 -14.02
CA LEU A 286 -9.94 12.51 -14.06
C LEU A 286 -9.28 13.67 -14.83
N GLN A 287 -9.87 14.12 -15.96
CA GLN A 287 -9.37 15.29 -16.68
C GLN A 287 -9.43 16.57 -15.82
N CYS A 288 -10.46 16.72 -14.97
CA CYS A 288 -10.57 17.86 -14.05
C CYS A 288 -9.47 17.83 -12.96
N LEU A 289 -9.02 16.64 -12.53
CA LEU A 289 -7.88 16.50 -11.61
C LEU A 289 -6.56 16.81 -12.30
N ASP A 290 -6.33 16.32 -13.52
CA ASP A 290 -5.15 16.64 -14.33
C ASP A 290 -4.96 18.16 -14.47
N ASP A 291 -6.03 18.89 -14.79
CA ASP A 291 -6.01 20.37 -14.88
C ASP A 291 -5.81 21.08 -13.53
N ALA A 292 -5.97 20.40 -12.40
CA ALA A 292 -5.60 20.92 -11.07
C ALA A 292 -4.16 20.58 -10.67
N LEU A 293 -3.67 19.40 -11.02
CA LEU A 293 -2.33 18.92 -10.68
C LEU A 293 -1.23 19.60 -11.51
N LYS A 294 -1.58 20.24 -12.64
CA LYS A 294 -0.70 21.19 -13.37
C LYS A 294 -0.36 22.45 -12.55
N GLU A 295 -1.20 22.83 -11.58
CA GLU A 295 -1.04 24.02 -10.74
C GLU A 295 -0.72 23.70 -9.26
N ASN A 296 -1.08 22.51 -8.80
CA ASN A 296 -0.68 22.00 -7.49
C ASN A 296 0.75 21.40 -7.55
N LYS A 297 1.59 21.77 -6.58
CA LYS A 297 2.98 21.28 -6.42
C LYS A 297 3.24 20.67 -5.05
N THR A 298 2.18 20.38 -4.29
CA THR A 298 2.24 19.99 -2.88
C THR A 298 1.68 18.59 -2.64
N LEU A 299 0.83 18.09 -3.53
CA LEU A 299 0.39 16.70 -3.51
C LEU A 299 1.55 15.76 -3.86
N ILE A 300 1.63 14.65 -3.13
CA ILE A 300 2.68 13.61 -3.11
C ILE A 300 2.03 12.20 -3.21
N LYS A 301 0.72 12.07 -3.01
CA LYS A 301 0.01 10.81 -3.25
C LYS A 301 -1.43 11.06 -3.64
N LEU A 302 -1.88 10.37 -4.69
CA LEU A 302 -3.25 10.42 -5.20
C LEU A 302 -3.71 9.01 -5.56
N ASN A 303 -4.50 8.36 -4.70
CA ASN A 303 -4.98 7.00 -4.98
C ASN A 303 -6.32 7.02 -5.72
N LEU A 304 -6.39 6.36 -6.88
CA LEU A 304 -7.56 6.36 -7.77
C LEU A 304 -8.04 4.94 -8.15
N GLU A 305 -7.43 3.89 -7.58
CA GLU A 305 -7.82 2.48 -7.73
C GLU A 305 -9.34 2.26 -7.68
N GLY A 306 -9.89 1.42 -8.57
CA GLY A 306 -11.30 0.99 -8.50
C GLY A 306 -12.35 2.03 -8.91
N ASN A 307 -11.96 3.12 -9.57
CA ASN A 307 -12.88 4.11 -10.13
C ASN A 307 -13.30 3.76 -11.56
N SER A 308 -14.52 4.17 -11.97
CA SER A 308 -15.07 3.86 -13.30
C SER A 308 -14.21 4.33 -14.49
N GLY A 309 -13.40 5.37 -14.29
CA GLY A 309 -12.47 5.92 -15.28
C GLY A 309 -11.04 5.39 -15.25
N SER A 310 -10.67 4.49 -14.31
CA SER A 310 -9.28 4.02 -14.19
C SER A 310 -8.84 3.01 -15.27
N TYR A 311 -9.68 2.76 -16.29
CA TYR A 311 -9.50 1.70 -17.28
C TYR A 311 -9.05 2.17 -18.67
N TYR A 312 -8.96 3.48 -18.94
CA TYR A 312 -8.50 3.99 -20.24
C TYR A 312 -7.33 4.98 -20.14
N THR A 313 -6.53 4.97 -21.20
CA THR A 313 -5.18 5.51 -21.31
C THR A 313 -5.09 7.03 -21.39
N THR A 314 -3.84 7.53 -21.39
CA THR A 314 -3.39 8.91 -21.73
C THR A 314 -3.25 9.89 -20.56
N VAL A 315 -4.19 9.97 -19.60
CA VAL A 315 -4.10 10.99 -18.53
C VAL A 315 -3.03 10.68 -17.47
N SER A 316 -2.89 9.44 -17.02
CA SER A 316 -1.94 9.11 -15.92
C SER A 316 -0.48 9.37 -16.30
N ALA A 317 -0.10 9.22 -17.57
CA ALA A 317 1.25 9.52 -18.04
C ALA A 317 1.58 11.02 -17.91
N ALA A 318 0.62 11.91 -18.16
CA ALA A 318 0.82 13.35 -18.03
C ALA A 318 0.96 13.79 -16.56
N ILE A 319 0.17 13.20 -15.66
CA ILE A 319 0.21 13.48 -14.22
C ILE A 319 1.54 13.02 -13.60
N GLN A 320 2.02 11.83 -13.97
CA GLN A 320 3.17 11.17 -13.35
C GLN A 320 4.53 11.71 -13.83
N ILE A 321 4.58 12.45 -14.94
CA ILE A 321 5.82 12.98 -15.58
C ILE A 321 6.15 14.43 -15.18
N ARG A 322 5.24 15.17 -14.50
CA ARG A 322 5.42 16.62 -14.23
C ARG A 322 5.58 17.04 -12.77
N ASN A 323 5.36 16.14 -11.83
CA ASN A 323 5.66 16.35 -10.41
C ASN A 323 6.22 15.03 -9.87
N ASP A 324 7.53 14.93 -9.68
CA ASP A 324 8.30 13.73 -9.24
C ASP A 324 8.05 13.33 -7.76
N LYS A 325 6.81 13.51 -7.33
CA LYS A 325 6.34 13.29 -5.97
C LYS A 325 5.07 12.46 -5.90
N ILE A 326 4.21 12.45 -6.93
CA ILE A 326 2.86 11.87 -6.83
C ILE A 326 2.87 10.37 -7.11
N THR A 327 2.78 9.55 -6.07
CA THR A 327 2.50 8.11 -6.20
C THR A 327 0.99 7.89 -6.45
N VAL A 328 0.65 7.09 -7.47
CA VAL A 328 -0.74 6.74 -7.83
C VAL A 328 -0.95 5.22 -7.78
N PRO A 329 -1.43 4.67 -6.65
CA PRO A 329 -1.95 3.30 -6.64
C PRO A 329 -3.17 3.16 -7.57
N GLY A 330 -3.20 2.07 -8.34
CA GLY A 330 -4.31 1.71 -9.23
C GLY A 330 -4.00 1.72 -10.74
N PHE A 331 -2.87 2.27 -11.19
CA PHE A 331 -2.45 2.18 -12.60
C PHE A 331 -1.48 1.01 -12.84
N SER A 332 -2.03 -0.17 -13.12
CA SER A 332 -1.28 -1.30 -13.69
C SER A 332 -1.50 -1.38 -15.20
N THR A 333 -0.51 -0.92 -15.98
CA THR A 333 -0.46 -1.23 -17.41
C THR A 333 -0.07 -2.69 -17.61
N SER A 334 -1.08 -3.54 -17.84
CA SER A 334 -1.00 -4.91 -18.38
C SER A 334 -0.03 -5.89 -17.72
N ASN A 335 -0.58 -6.80 -16.91
CA ASN A 335 -0.19 -8.22 -16.80
C ASN A 335 1.23 -8.62 -16.31
N ASN A 336 2.05 -7.71 -15.77
CA ASN A 336 3.20 -8.13 -14.94
C ASN A 336 2.73 -8.41 -13.50
N SER A 337 3.12 -9.57 -12.95
CA SER A 337 2.83 -9.93 -11.55
C SER A 337 3.74 -9.17 -10.59
N ILE A 338 3.37 -7.93 -10.26
CA ILE A 338 4.11 -7.08 -9.32
C ILE A 338 4.20 -7.78 -7.97
N HIS A 339 5.41 -8.12 -7.55
CA HIS A 339 5.68 -8.61 -6.21
C HIS A 339 5.52 -7.47 -5.21
N THR A 340 4.55 -7.62 -4.30
CA THR A 340 4.13 -6.59 -3.34
C THR A 340 4.76 -6.83 -1.97
N LYS A 341 4.99 -5.75 -1.21
CA LYS A 341 5.35 -5.85 0.21
C LYS A 341 4.06 -5.95 1.02
N ARG A 342 3.92 -6.98 1.87
CA ARG A 342 2.70 -7.23 2.66
C ARG A 342 3.05 -7.41 4.13
N ALA A 343 2.39 -6.67 5.02
CA ALA A 343 2.59 -6.80 6.46
C ALA A 343 1.29 -7.20 7.17
N LEU A 344 1.37 -8.20 8.06
CA LEU A 344 0.36 -8.47 9.07
C LEU A 344 0.91 -8.06 10.43
N LEU A 345 0.20 -7.16 11.11
CA LEU A 345 0.54 -6.69 12.45
C LEU A 345 -0.59 -7.00 13.43
N ILE A 346 -0.26 -7.65 14.54
CA ILE A 346 -1.23 -7.96 15.61
C ILE A 346 -0.73 -7.40 16.94
N GLY A 347 -1.57 -6.62 17.62
CA GLY A 347 -1.27 -6.01 18.93
C GLY A 347 -2.35 -6.31 19.96
N ASN A 348 -2.05 -7.17 20.95
CA ASN A 348 -3.01 -7.59 21.98
C ASN A 348 -2.62 -7.01 23.35
N ASN A 349 -3.51 -6.18 23.93
CA ASN A 349 -3.35 -5.62 25.28
C ASN A 349 -4.40 -6.17 26.28
N LYS A 350 -5.66 -6.26 25.85
CA LYS A 350 -6.85 -6.39 26.72
C LYS A 350 -7.17 -7.84 27.15
N TYR A 351 -6.17 -8.53 27.71
CA TYR A 351 -6.31 -9.88 28.30
C TYR A 351 -7.20 -9.89 29.56
N LYS A 352 -7.78 -11.06 29.89
CA LYS A 352 -8.90 -11.19 30.83
C LYS A 352 -8.53 -11.63 32.26
N LYS A 353 -7.47 -11.06 32.85
CA LYS A 353 -7.19 -10.96 34.32
C LYS A 353 -5.74 -10.55 34.54
N ASN A 354 -5.49 -9.45 35.27
CA ASN A 354 -4.18 -9.09 35.88
C ASN A 354 -2.92 -9.17 34.99
N SER A 355 -3.07 -9.33 33.67
CA SER A 355 -2.04 -9.59 32.68
C SER A 355 -2.12 -8.61 31.51
N GLN A 356 -2.84 -7.49 31.67
CA GLN A 356 -3.01 -6.52 30.59
C GLN A 356 -1.67 -5.87 30.25
N LEU A 357 -1.32 -5.91 28.97
CA LEU A 357 -0.11 -5.28 28.44
C LEU A 357 -0.44 -3.84 28.04
N GLN A 358 0.52 -2.93 28.18
CA GLN A 358 0.28 -1.50 27.96
C GLN A 358 0.58 -1.05 26.52
N TYR A 359 1.58 -1.63 25.87
CA TYR A 359 2.17 -1.03 24.65
C TYR A 359 1.85 -1.74 23.33
N CYS A 360 1.51 -3.03 23.34
CA CYS A 360 1.45 -3.86 22.12
C CYS A 360 0.51 -3.34 21.01
N ILE A 361 -0.57 -2.64 21.36
CA ILE A 361 -1.40 -1.88 20.39
C ILE A 361 -0.62 -0.74 19.73
N ASN A 362 0.04 0.12 20.53
CA ASN A 362 0.86 1.22 20.02
C ASN A 362 1.99 0.68 19.14
N ASP A 363 2.61 -0.43 19.55
CA ASP A 363 3.69 -1.07 18.82
C ASP A 363 3.23 -1.54 17.44
N ALA A 364 2.10 -2.26 17.37
CA ALA A 364 1.51 -2.68 16.09
C ALA A 364 1.04 -1.49 15.23
N GLU A 365 0.39 -0.48 15.82
CA GLU A 365 -0.12 0.69 15.09
C GLU A 365 1.00 1.61 14.58
N ASP A 366 2.00 1.93 15.39
CA ASP A 366 3.10 2.81 14.99
C ASP A 366 4.07 2.09 14.04
N LEU A 367 4.29 0.78 14.20
CA LEU A 367 5.03 -0.03 13.23
C LEU A 367 4.31 -0.08 11.88
N ALA A 368 2.98 -0.26 11.87
CA ALA A 368 2.16 -0.17 10.67
C ALA A 368 2.28 1.21 9.99
N ASN A 369 2.27 2.30 10.79
CA ASN A 369 2.46 3.67 10.29
C ASN A 369 3.88 3.92 9.72
N LYS A 370 4.91 3.16 10.13
CA LYS A 370 6.24 3.18 9.50
C LYS A 370 6.28 2.33 8.23
N LEU A 371 5.85 1.07 8.29
CA LEU A 371 5.87 0.15 7.15
C LEU A 371 5.04 0.67 5.96
N TYR A 372 3.91 1.32 6.22
CA TYR A 372 3.07 1.95 5.18
C TYR A 372 3.79 3.09 4.41
N LYS A 373 4.78 3.76 5.01
CA LYS A 373 5.57 4.82 4.35
C LYS A 373 6.65 4.26 3.40
N ILE A 374 6.94 2.96 3.50
CA ILE A 374 7.96 2.25 2.71
C ILE A 374 7.32 1.16 1.85
N ASP A 375 6.08 1.43 1.41
CA ASP A 375 5.27 0.68 0.45
C ASP A 375 4.83 -0.74 0.86
N PHE A 376 4.61 -0.97 2.16
CA PHE A 376 3.86 -2.16 2.62
C PHE A 376 2.34 -1.97 2.55
N GLU A 377 1.65 -2.92 1.93
CA GLU A 377 0.23 -3.16 2.18
C GLU A 377 0.03 -3.67 3.61
N ILE A 378 -0.69 -2.91 4.42
CA ILE A 378 -0.93 -3.22 5.84
C ILE A 378 -2.24 -3.99 6.03
N THR A 379 -2.17 -5.14 6.68
CA THR A 379 -3.27 -5.74 7.45
C THR A 379 -2.92 -5.60 8.94
N ILE A 380 -3.83 -5.04 9.73
CA ILE A 380 -3.64 -4.85 11.17
C ILE A 380 -4.88 -5.28 11.95
N GLY A 381 -4.69 -5.87 13.12
CA GLY A 381 -5.77 -6.19 14.06
C GLY A 381 -5.30 -6.09 15.51
N THR A 382 -6.18 -5.60 16.39
CA THR A 382 -5.83 -5.32 17.79
C THR A 382 -6.85 -5.90 18.76
N ASN A 383 -6.38 -6.43 19.88
CA ASN A 383 -7.18 -7.14 20.89
C ASN A 383 -8.06 -8.26 20.30
N LEU A 384 -7.45 -9.16 19.53
CA LEU A 384 -8.15 -10.20 18.79
C LEU A 384 -8.41 -11.45 19.65
N THR A 385 -9.61 -12.02 19.56
CA THR A 385 -9.92 -13.37 20.06
C THR A 385 -9.30 -14.46 19.18
N TYR A 386 -9.29 -15.72 19.62
CA TYR A 386 -8.74 -16.85 18.86
C TYR A 386 -9.32 -16.96 17.44
N GLU A 387 -10.64 -16.83 17.31
CA GLU A 387 -11.36 -16.88 16.03
C GLU A 387 -10.98 -15.69 15.13
N GLN A 388 -10.81 -14.51 15.71
CA GLN A 388 -10.41 -13.30 14.99
C GLN A 388 -8.94 -13.35 14.55
N MET A 389 -8.05 -13.90 15.38
CA MET A 389 -6.64 -14.12 15.03
C MET A 389 -6.49 -15.12 13.88
N ASN A 390 -7.16 -16.28 13.93
CA ASN A 390 -7.16 -17.21 12.80
C ASN A 390 -7.71 -16.54 11.54
N ARG A 391 -8.88 -15.90 11.63
CA ARG A 391 -9.52 -15.26 10.47
C ARG A 391 -8.66 -14.18 9.84
N ILE A 392 -7.97 -13.32 10.61
CA ILE A 392 -7.10 -12.28 10.04
C ILE A 392 -5.83 -12.88 9.43
N ILE A 393 -5.25 -13.93 10.04
CA ILE A 393 -4.09 -14.64 9.50
C ILE A 393 -4.43 -15.35 8.18
N GLU A 394 -5.58 -16.00 8.09
CA GLU A 394 -6.02 -16.69 6.87
C GLU A 394 -6.40 -15.69 5.77
N THR A 395 -7.17 -14.64 6.11
CA THR A 395 -7.48 -13.53 5.18
C THR A 395 -6.23 -12.78 4.72
N PHE A 396 -5.13 -12.82 5.48
CA PHE A 396 -3.83 -12.30 5.05
C PHE A 396 -3.09 -13.28 4.14
N ASN A 397 -2.99 -14.55 4.54
CA ASN A 397 -2.32 -15.61 3.77
C ASN A 397 -2.91 -15.77 2.36
N ASP A 398 -4.23 -15.64 2.23
CA ASP A 398 -4.92 -15.72 0.94
C ASP A 398 -4.54 -14.59 -0.02
N LYS A 399 -4.13 -13.43 0.50
CA LYS A 399 -3.63 -12.28 -0.30
C LYS A 399 -2.17 -12.41 -0.70
N ILE A 400 -1.39 -13.30 -0.09
CA ILE A 400 0.04 -13.46 -0.41
C ILE A 400 0.16 -14.15 -1.77
N ASN A 401 0.77 -13.47 -2.72
CA ASN A 401 1.14 -14.00 -4.03
C ASN A 401 2.58 -14.53 -4.02
N PRO A 402 2.92 -15.47 -4.92
CA PRO A 402 4.31 -15.86 -5.12
C PRO A 402 5.21 -14.65 -5.38
N GLY A 403 6.36 -14.61 -4.72
CA GLY A 403 7.34 -13.54 -4.77
C GLY A 403 7.05 -12.30 -3.91
N ASP A 404 5.89 -12.17 -3.27
CA ASP A 404 5.62 -11.07 -2.32
C ASP A 404 6.66 -11.03 -1.17
N LEU A 405 7.05 -9.85 -0.70
CA LEU A 405 7.86 -9.68 0.51
C LEU A 405 6.92 -9.62 1.72
N VAL A 406 6.98 -10.63 2.59
CA VAL A 406 6.02 -10.79 3.70
C VAL A 406 6.66 -10.46 5.04
N LEU A 407 6.00 -9.60 5.82
CA LEU A 407 6.34 -9.32 7.21
C LEU A 407 5.18 -9.73 8.14
N PHE A 408 5.47 -10.51 9.17
CA PHE A 408 4.56 -10.85 10.25
C PHE A 408 5.10 -10.25 11.55
N PHE A 409 4.31 -9.38 12.18
CA PHE A 409 4.58 -8.82 13.49
C PHE A 409 3.47 -9.21 14.47
N PHE A 410 3.87 -9.69 15.64
CA PHE A 410 2.95 -9.88 16.77
C PHE A 410 3.58 -9.29 18.03
N ALA A 411 2.80 -8.46 18.72
CA ALA A 411 3.08 -7.98 20.06
C ALA A 411 1.95 -8.43 21.00
N GLY A 412 2.32 -9.07 22.11
CA GLY A 412 1.36 -9.63 23.07
C GLY A 412 1.95 -10.78 23.91
N HIS A 413 1.09 -11.52 24.60
CA HIS A 413 1.49 -12.73 25.32
C HIS A 413 1.83 -13.88 24.37
N GLY A 414 2.81 -14.70 24.76
CA GLY A 414 3.22 -15.89 24.00
C GLY A 414 3.98 -16.90 24.85
N CYS A 415 3.74 -18.19 24.60
CA CYS A 415 4.30 -19.31 25.35
C CYS A 415 4.73 -20.47 24.45
N GLN A 416 5.41 -21.44 25.03
CA GLN A 416 5.96 -22.64 24.43
C GLN A 416 5.36 -23.89 25.08
N TRP A 417 4.90 -24.81 24.26
CA TRP A 417 4.59 -26.18 24.68
C TRP A 417 5.14 -27.17 23.65
N SER A 418 5.69 -28.30 24.09
CA SER A 418 6.23 -29.34 23.20
C SER A 418 7.17 -28.82 22.09
N HIS A 419 8.08 -27.89 22.43
CA HIS A 419 9.00 -27.19 21.51
C HIS A 419 8.34 -26.32 20.41
N LEU A 420 7.03 -26.11 20.48
CA LEU A 420 6.25 -25.24 19.58
C LEU A 420 5.91 -23.92 20.28
N ASN A 421 5.91 -22.84 19.50
CA ASN A 421 5.59 -21.48 19.96
C ASN A 421 4.14 -21.11 19.66
N PHE A 422 3.46 -20.53 20.65
CA PHE A 422 2.05 -20.14 20.62
C PHE A 422 1.88 -18.65 20.95
N LEU A 423 1.08 -17.95 20.15
CA LEU A 423 0.74 -16.53 20.31
C LEU A 423 -0.69 -16.43 20.89
N MET A 424 -0.86 -15.63 21.94
CA MET A 424 -2.06 -15.69 22.79
C MET A 424 -3.13 -14.65 22.39
N PRO A 425 -4.39 -15.07 22.16
CA PRO A 425 -5.53 -14.18 21.95
C PRO A 425 -6.07 -13.61 23.27
N ILE A 426 -6.90 -12.57 23.21
CA ILE A 426 -7.45 -11.90 24.42
C ILE A 426 -8.54 -12.69 25.17
N ASP A 427 -8.99 -13.82 24.64
CA ASP A 427 -9.83 -14.82 25.34
C ASP A 427 -8.99 -15.97 25.92
N ASP A 428 -7.81 -15.61 26.45
CA ASP A 428 -6.87 -16.47 27.17
C ASP A 428 -7.46 -17.13 28.42
N ASP A 429 -8.53 -16.56 28.98
CA ASP A 429 -9.32 -17.14 30.09
C ASP A 429 -9.90 -18.55 29.80
N ARG A 430 -9.90 -18.93 28.52
CA ARG A 430 -10.30 -20.23 27.99
C ARG A 430 -9.17 -21.26 27.90
N ILE A 431 -7.92 -20.89 28.20
CA ILE A 431 -6.75 -21.78 28.10
C ILE A 431 -6.33 -22.20 29.52
N LYS A 432 -6.56 -23.47 29.87
CA LYS A 432 -6.30 -24.01 31.22
C LYS A 432 -5.46 -25.28 31.22
N THR A 433 -5.31 -25.90 30.05
CA THR A 433 -4.58 -27.15 29.84
C THR A 433 -3.70 -27.04 28.61
N ASN A 434 -2.71 -27.93 28.52
CA ASN A 434 -1.83 -28.05 27.36
C ASN A 434 -2.63 -28.35 26.08
N THR A 435 -3.71 -29.12 26.20
CA THR A 435 -4.65 -29.39 25.11
C THR A 435 -5.42 -28.15 24.68
N ASP A 436 -5.89 -27.30 25.62
CA ASP A 436 -6.54 -26.03 25.23
C ASP A 436 -5.61 -25.15 24.39
N LEU A 437 -4.30 -25.12 24.70
CA LEU A 437 -3.33 -24.30 23.99
C LEU A 437 -3.23 -24.67 22.50
N GLU A 438 -3.24 -25.98 22.19
CA GLU A 438 -3.19 -26.50 20.81
C GLU A 438 -4.44 -26.14 19.98
N TYR A 439 -5.59 -25.95 20.63
CA TYR A 439 -6.87 -25.64 19.97
C TYR A 439 -7.35 -24.18 20.14
N ARG A 440 -6.65 -23.34 20.92
CA ARG A 440 -7.08 -21.96 21.27
C ARG A 440 -5.97 -20.90 21.27
N ALA A 441 -4.74 -21.25 20.91
CA ALA A 441 -3.67 -20.27 20.65
C ALA A 441 -3.07 -20.47 19.24
N ILE A 442 -2.45 -19.43 18.69
CA ILE A 442 -1.92 -19.46 17.33
C ILE A 442 -0.51 -20.03 17.32
N ASN A 443 -0.32 -21.21 16.72
CA ASN A 443 1.00 -21.80 16.52
C ASN A 443 1.82 -20.98 15.49
N ALA A 444 2.93 -20.39 15.93
CA ALA A 444 3.78 -19.52 15.12
C ALA A 444 4.56 -20.28 14.03
N GLN A 445 4.96 -21.53 14.30
CA GLN A 445 5.65 -22.39 13.32
C GLN A 445 4.71 -22.79 12.18
N VAL A 446 3.48 -23.21 12.50
CA VAL A 446 2.42 -23.49 11.50
C VAL A 446 2.04 -22.22 10.73
N THR A 447 2.08 -21.05 11.36
CA THR A 447 1.83 -19.76 10.69
C THR A 447 2.95 -19.42 9.68
N LEU A 448 4.21 -19.64 10.05
CA LEU A 448 5.35 -19.52 9.12
C LEU A 448 5.24 -20.52 7.96
N GLU A 449 4.83 -21.76 8.22
CA GLU A 449 4.62 -22.79 7.19
C GLU A 449 3.48 -22.43 6.23
N LYS A 450 2.32 -21.95 6.75
CA LYS A 450 1.23 -21.42 5.92
C LYS A 450 1.71 -20.27 5.01
N ILE A 451 2.55 -19.35 5.51
CA ILE A 451 3.11 -18.24 4.73
C ILE A 451 4.13 -18.73 3.69
N ILE A 452 5.09 -19.57 4.07
CA ILE A 452 6.14 -20.07 3.15
C ILE A 452 5.54 -20.91 2.00
N ASN A 453 4.44 -21.62 2.25
CA ASN A 453 3.71 -22.35 1.20
C ASN A 453 3.09 -21.44 0.12
N ARG A 454 2.92 -20.13 0.37
CA ARG A 454 2.52 -19.13 -0.64
C ARG A 454 3.69 -18.67 -1.54
N ARG A 455 4.91 -19.17 -1.30
CA ARG A 455 6.16 -18.87 -2.01
C ARG A 455 6.57 -17.38 -2.03
N PRO A 456 6.58 -16.66 -0.89
CA PRO A 456 7.07 -15.28 -0.83
C PRO A 456 8.56 -15.16 -1.18
N SER A 457 9.01 -13.99 -1.64
CA SER A 457 10.44 -13.74 -1.94
C SER A 457 11.31 -13.71 -0.68
N ALA A 458 10.73 -13.31 0.45
CA ALA A 458 11.21 -13.56 1.81
C ALA A 458 10.06 -13.46 2.81
N ALA A 459 10.16 -14.17 3.94
CA ALA A 459 9.24 -14.07 5.06
C ALA A 459 9.97 -13.61 6.35
N ILE A 460 9.57 -12.46 6.90
CA ILE A 460 10.20 -11.83 8.07
C ILE A 460 9.23 -11.91 9.25
N PHE A 461 9.58 -12.63 10.31
CA PHE A 461 8.80 -12.77 11.55
C PHE A 461 9.47 -11.97 12.66
N LEU A 462 8.75 -11.01 13.23
CA LEU A 462 9.18 -10.17 14.35
C LEU A 462 8.21 -10.39 15.52
N LEU A 463 8.68 -11.07 16.56
CA LEU A 463 7.86 -11.53 17.69
C LEU A 463 8.24 -10.74 18.96
N ASP A 464 7.46 -9.69 19.22
CA ASP A 464 7.57 -8.82 20.39
C ASP A 464 6.68 -9.34 21.53
N CYS A 465 6.95 -10.59 21.94
CA CYS A 465 6.26 -11.26 23.03
C CYS A 465 7.20 -11.38 24.23
N CYS A 466 6.66 -11.25 25.44
CA CYS A 466 7.41 -11.61 26.64
C CYS A 466 6.68 -12.53 27.61
N ARG A 467 7.51 -13.19 28.44
CA ARG A 467 7.32 -14.60 28.83
C ARG A 467 6.76 -14.79 30.25
N ASN A 468 6.30 -13.71 30.90
CA ASN A 468 5.55 -13.71 32.17
C ASN A 468 4.06 -13.43 31.94
N SER A 469 3.43 -14.20 31.04
CA SER A 469 1.98 -14.32 31.03
C SER A 469 1.57 -15.12 32.27
N PHE A 470 0.63 -14.60 33.09
CA PHE A 470 0.17 -15.25 34.34
C PHE A 470 -0.27 -16.73 34.14
N VAL A 471 -0.70 -17.07 32.92
CA VAL A 471 -0.95 -18.46 32.46
C VAL A 471 0.26 -19.37 32.72
N CYS A 472 1.47 -18.95 32.33
CA CYS A 472 2.73 -19.71 32.48
C CYS A 472 3.22 -19.82 33.93
N GLU A 473 2.71 -18.99 34.84
CA GLU A 473 2.98 -19.10 36.29
C GLU A 473 1.97 -20.05 36.96
N SER A 474 0.74 -20.12 36.44
CA SER A 474 -0.32 -21.02 36.93
C SER A 474 -0.28 -22.45 36.37
N THR A 475 0.44 -22.67 35.26
CA THR A 475 0.61 -23.95 34.56
C THR A 475 2.01 -24.01 33.97
N ASN A 476 2.67 -25.18 34.03
CA ASN A 476 4.11 -25.38 33.74
C ASN A 476 4.53 -25.18 32.26
N PHE A 477 4.17 -24.04 31.66
CA PHE A 477 4.62 -23.64 30.33
C PHE A 477 5.91 -22.84 30.43
N ASN A 478 6.86 -23.19 29.57
CA ASN A 478 7.90 -22.25 29.22
C ASN A 478 7.26 -21.16 28.33
N CYS A 479 7.51 -19.87 28.54
CA CYS A 479 8.64 -19.24 27.86
C CYS A 479 8.94 -19.66 26.37
N LEU A 480 8.52 -18.89 25.34
CA LEU A 480 8.82 -19.09 23.88
C LEU A 480 10.25 -19.60 23.52
N SER A 481 10.39 -20.64 22.70
CA SER A 481 11.69 -21.17 22.22
C SER A 481 12.15 -20.62 20.85
N SER A 482 13.34 -21.03 20.40
CA SER A 482 13.76 -20.92 19.01
C SER A 482 12.76 -21.63 18.07
N MET A 483 12.60 -21.10 16.85
CA MET A 483 11.81 -21.71 15.76
C MET A 483 12.75 -22.26 14.67
N ARG A 484 12.25 -23.21 13.86
CA ARG A 484 13.02 -23.74 12.73
C ARG A 484 12.87 -22.79 11.53
N PRO A 485 13.95 -22.16 11.03
CA PRO A 485 13.86 -21.34 9.83
C PRO A 485 13.66 -22.26 8.62
N ILE A 486 12.76 -21.87 7.72
CA ILE A 486 12.35 -22.67 6.55
C ILE A 486 12.13 -21.77 5.34
N GLY A 487 12.34 -22.30 4.14
CA GLY A 487 12.33 -21.49 2.92
C GLY A 487 13.34 -20.35 3.01
N HIS A 488 12.94 -19.16 2.55
CA HIS A 488 13.73 -17.92 2.65
C HIS A 488 13.17 -17.04 3.78
N SER A 489 13.54 -17.32 5.03
CA SER A 489 12.93 -16.71 6.22
C SER A 489 13.93 -16.03 7.16
N PHE A 490 13.44 -15.04 7.90
CA PHE A 490 14.15 -14.38 8.99
C PHE A 490 13.20 -14.29 10.20
N ILE A 491 13.66 -14.71 11.38
CA ILE A 491 12.86 -14.78 12.60
C ILE A 491 13.62 -14.05 13.71
N SER A 492 12.99 -13.07 14.36
CA SER A 492 13.53 -12.39 15.54
C SER A 492 12.54 -12.37 16.68
N PHE A 493 13.06 -12.55 17.89
CA PHE A 493 12.35 -12.44 19.16
C PHE A 493 12.90 -11.23 19.92
N ALA A 494 12.05 -10.50 20.65
CA ALA A 494 12.46 -9.32 21.43
C ALA A 494 13.46 -9.59 22.57
N CYS A 495 13.62 -10.85 22.97
CA CYS A 495 14.51 -11.30 24.04
C CYS A 495 15.24 -12.59 23.67
N THR A 496 16.31 -12.87 24.41
CA THR A 496 16.88 -14.21 24.55
C THR A 496 15.96 -15.14 25.33
N ALA A 497 16.15 -16.45 25.12
CA ALA A 497 15.49 -17.46 25.93
C ALA A 497 15.86 -17.28 27.41
N ASN A 498 14.82 -17.19 28.23
CA ASN A 498 14.80 -17.14 29.70
C ASN A 498 15.20 -15.80 30.31
N LYS A 499 15.09 -14.70 29.55
CA LYS A 499 15.06 -13.33 30.06
C LYS A 499 13.70 -12.64 29.81
N VAL A 500 13.42 -11.62 30.61
CA VAL A 500 12.24 -10.74 30.56
C VAL A 500 12.60 -9.48 29.76
N ALA A 501 11.68 -8.97 28.94
CA ALA A 501 11.86 -7.67 28.28
C ALA A 501 11.59 -6.53 29.26
N LEU A 502 12.40 -5.48 29.20
CA LEU A 502 12.11 -4.24 29.90
C LEU A 502 11.01 -3.48 29.16
N ASP A 503 9.87 -3.34 29.84
CA ASP A 503 8.61 -2.79 29.32
C ASP A 503 8.63 -1.25 29.22
N LYS A 504 9.82 -0.64 29.11
CA LYS A 504 10.03 0.81 29.08
C LYS A 504 11.24 1.16 28.22
N SER A 505 11.00 2.00 27.23
CA SER A 505 11.99 2.94 26.68
C SER A 505 11.82 4.30 27.35
N GLU A 506 12.84 5.17 27.34
CA GLU A 506 12.79 6.51 27.95
C GLU A 506 11.59 7.37 27.50
N ASN A 507 11.06 7.12 26.29
CA ASN A 507 9.95 7.86 25.70
C ASN A 507 8.54 7.31 26.03
N GLY A 508 8.44 6.17 26.73
CA GLY A 508 7.20 5.72 27.39
C GLY A 508 5.97 5.38 26.53
N ARG A 509 6.07 5.34 25.19
CA ARG A 509 4.94 5.02 24.28
C ARG A 509 4.95 3.59 23.74
N ASN A 510 6.13 2.99 23.58
CA ASN A 510 6.36 1.73 22.86
C ASN A 510 7.29 0.81 23.65
N SER A 511 7.22 -0.50 23.37
CA SER A 511 8.14 -1.49 23.93
C SER A 511 9.61 -1.12 23.61
N LEU A 512 10.56 -1.57 24.43
CA LEU A 512 11.99 -1.34 24.16
C LEU A 512 12.43 -1.93 22.81
N PHE A 513 11.92 -3.11 22.46
CA PHE A 513 12.23 -3.74 21.17
C PHE A 513 11.72 -2.89 19.99
N THR A 514 10.47 -2.48 20.07
CA THR A 514 9.81 -1.72 19.01
C THR A 514 10.37 -0.27 18.92
N SER A 515 10.77 0.35 20.04
CA SER A 515 11.39 1.69 20.04
C SER A 515 12.78 1.71 19.38
N HIS A 516 13.56 0.63 19.50
CA HIS A 516 14.83 0.49 18.77
C HIS A 516 14.60 0.07 17.31
N LEU A 517 13.63 -0.80 17.03
CA LEU A 517 13.23 -1.15 15.66
C LEU A 517 12.80 0.09 14.86
N PHE A 518 12.09 1.02 15.49
CA PHE A 518 11.68 2.30 14.90
C PHE A 518 12.82 3.21 14.47
N GLN A 519 14.02 3.06 15.02
CA GLN A 519 15.18 3.87 14.62
C GLN A 519 15.75 3.42 13.28
N HIS A 520 15.53 2.16 12.88
CA HIS A 520 16.19 1.52 11.74
C HIS A 520 15.26 0.99 10.64
N ILE A 521 14.02 0.61 10.96
CA ILE A 521 13.18 -0.18 10.03
C ILE A 521 12.80 0.56 8.74
N ASP A 522 12.68 1.89 8.79
CA ASP A 522 12.42 2.78 7.66
C ASP A 522 13.69 3.54 7.21
N GLN A 523 14.89 3.19 7.68
CA GLN A 523 16.14 3.74 7.15
C GLN A 523 16.44 3.17 5.75
N PRO A 524 16.89 4.01 4.79
CA PRO A 524 17.11 3.60 3.41
C PRO A 524 18.31 2.65 3.28
N ASN A 525 18.16 1.63 2.44
CA ASN A 525 19.19 0.67 2.01
C ASN A 525 19.84 -0.17 3.12
N LEU A 526 19.21 -0.27 4.31
CA LEU A 526 19.60 -1.28 5.29
C LEU A 526 18.90 -2.62 5.01
N THR A 527 19.66 -3.70 5.08
CA THR A 527 19.08 -5.06 5.10
C THR A 527 18.43 -5.34 6.45
N ILE A 528 17.51 -6.31 6.50
CA ILE A 528 16.94 -6.80 7.76
C ILE A 528 18.01 -7.27 8.76
N GLY A 529 19.16 -7.76 8.28
CA GLY A 529 20.31 -8.10 9.14
C GLY A 529 20.96 -6.88 9.80
N GLU A 530 21.18 -5.81 9.04
CA GLU A 530 21.77 -4.54 9.51
C GLU A 530 20.79 -3.75 10.39
N ILE A 531 19.52 -3.67 10.01
CA ILE A 531 18.42 -3.12 10.83
C ILE A 531 18.45 -3.78 12.21
N MET A 532 18.42 -5.11 12.24
CA MET A 532 18.40 -5.87 13.48
C MET A 532 19.74 -5.85 14.24
N TYR A 533 20.86 -5.53 13.59
CA TYR A 533 22.14 -5.28 14.27
C TYR A 533 22.12 -3.95 15.01
N GLY A 534 21.55 -2.90 14.40
CA GLY A 534 21.26 -1.63 15.07
C GLY A 534 20.36 -1.83 16.30
N VAL A 535 19.25 -2.57 16.14
CA VAL A 535 18.33 -2.92 17.25
C VAL A 535 19.06 -3.66 18.38
N CYS A 536 19.88 -4.67 18.08
CA CYS A 536 20.68 -5.36 19.09
C CYS A 536 21.58 -4.38 19.86
N ASN A 537 22.33 -3.51 19.17
CA ASN A 537 23.26 -2.59 19.81
C ASN A 537 22.55 -1.53 20.66
N GLY A 538 21.44 -0.97 20.17
CA GLY A 538 20.64 0.00 20.92
C GLY A 538 20.09 -0.58 22.23
N MET A 539 19.51 -1.78 22.16
CA MET A 539 18.96 -2.47 23.33
C MET A 539 20.05 -2.89 24.32
N MET A 540 21.21 -3.38 23.86
CA MET A 540 22.34 -3.70 24.75
C MET A 540 22.86 -2.44 25.47
N ASN A 541 22.92 -1.29 24.79
CA ASN A 541 23.34 -0.04 25.41
C ASN A 541 22.34 0.47 26.47
N GLU A 542 21.03 0.53 26.15
CA GLU A 542 20.00 1.00 27.09
C GLU A 542 19.80 0.06 28.29
N THR A 543 20.14 -1.23 28.15
CA THR A 543 19.97 -2.24 29.21
C THR A 543 21.27 -2.72 29.86
N ASN A 544 22.40 -2.05 29.64
CA ASN A 544 23.72 -2.48 30.17
C ASN A 544 24.08 -3.94 29.81
N ASN A 545 23.67 -4.40 28.63
CA ASN A 545 23.77 -5.77 28.09
C ASN A 545 22.78 -6.80 28.68
N ASP A 546 21.78 -6.39 29.47
CA ASP A 546 20.82 -7.37 29.99
C ASP A 546 19.87 -7.92 28.92
N GLN A 547 19.43 -7.12 27.95
CA GLN A 547 18.49 -7.54 26.91
C GLN A 547 19.08 -7.37 25.50
N TYR A 548 18.93 -8.40 24.67
CA TYR A 548 19.14 -8.32 23.23
C TYR A 548 18.19 -9.26 22.46
N PRO A 549 17.80 -8.93 21.22
CA PRO A 549 17.00 -9.80 20.37
C PRO A 549 17.71 -11.12 20.02
N PHE A 550 16.99 -12.23 20.14
CA PHE A 550 17.44 -13.52 19.58
C PHE A 550 16.97 -13.66 18.13
N ARG A 551 17.87 -14.12 17.23
CA ARG A 551 17.67 -14.08 15.77
C ARG A 551 18.03 -15.41 15.14
N VAL A 552 17.19 -15.88 14.22
CA VAL A 552 17.34 -17.15 13.48
C VAL A 552 16.97 -16.89 12.02
N SER A 553 17.76 -17.40 11.06
CA SER A 553 17.60 -17.04 9.64
C SER A 553 17.92 -18.21 8.71
N SER A 554 17.17 -18.29 7.61
CA SER A 554 17.50 -19.06 6.41
C SER A 554 17.58 -18.16 5.16
N LEU A 555 17.79 -16.84 5.34
CA LEU A 555 18.04 -15.94 4.22
C LEU A 555 19.34 -16.31 3.50
N ARG A 556 19.29 -16.28 2.17
CA ARG A 556 20.40 -16.58 1.25
C ARG A 556 20.86 -15.33 0.50
N ARG A 557 19.93 -14.42 0.19
CA ARG A 557 20.17 -13.10 -0.43
C ARG A 557 19.86 -11.97 0.56
N LYS A 558 20.41 -10.78 0.31
CA LYS A 558 20.12 -9.57 1.08
C LYS A 558 18.65 -9.16 0.90
N VAL A 559 17.95 -8.87 2.01
CA VAL A 559 16.55 -8.43 1.99
C VAL A 559 16.45 -7.04 2.61
N TYR A 560 15.98 -6.08 1.82
CA TYR A 560 15.81 -4.67 2.20
C TYR A 560 14.33 -4.36 2.45
N LEU A 561 14.02 -3.64 3.54
CA LEU A 561 12.65 -3.18 3.81
C LEU A 561 12.35 -1.87 3.09
N ASN A 562 13.24 -0.89 3.24
CA ASN A 562 13.19 0.40 2.57
C ASN A 562 14.41 0.55 1.65
N GLN A 563 14.30 0.12 0.39
CA GLN A 563 15.34 0.34 -0.61
C GLN A 563 15.07 1.68 -1.31
N GLN A 564 15.97 2.65 -1.15
CA GLN A 564 15.87 3.98 -1.74
C GLN A 564 17.18 4.30 -2.46
N PHE A 565 17.20 4.11 -3.77
CA PHE A 565 18.34 4.51 -4.57
C PHE A 565 18.52 6.04 -4.53
N PRO A 566 19.75 6.57 -4.54
CA PRO A 566 20.00 8.01 -4.55
C PRO A 566 19.25 8.76 -5.66
N ILE A 567 18.96 10.04 -5.43
CA ILE A 567 18.27 10.90 -6.41
C ILE A 567 19.06 10.89 -7.72
N GLY A 568 18.42 10.40 -8.79
CA GLY A 568 19.06 10.01 -10.06
C GLY A 568 18.87 8.53 -10.43
N GLN A 569 18.44 7.67 -9.50
CA GLN A 569 18.24 6.23 -9.70
C GLN A 569 16.80 5.75 -9.43
N SER A 570 15.78 6.61 -9.48
CA SER A 570 14.37 6.20 -9.38
C SER A 570 13.80 5.63 -10.69
N ILE A 571 14.61 4.84 -11.42
CA ILE A 571 14.27 4.14 -12.67
C ILE A 571 14.68 2.66 -12.54
N LEU A 572 14.43 2.06 -11.37
CA LEU A 572 14.82 0.69 -11.04
C LEU A 572 13.63 -0.19 -10.61
N LEU A 573 12.57 -0.18 -11.41
CA LEU A 573 11.53 -1.22 -11.47
C LEU A 573 11.08 -1.53 -12.92
N ASN A 574 11.81 -0.98 -13.90
CA ASN A 574 11.69 -1.14 -15.35
C ASN A 574 13.00 -0.60 -15.93
N HIS A 575 14.07 -1.35 -15.71
CA HIS A 575 15.47 -0.89 -15.74
C HIS A 575 15.95 -0.45 -17.12
N ILE A 576 15.18 -0.76 -18.17
CA ILE A 576 15.49 -0.37 -19.54
C ILE A 576 14.25 0.25 -20.18
N ASN A 577 14.31 1.55 -20.41
CA ASN A 577 13.32 2.33 -21.13
C ASN A 577 13.78 2.51 -22.58
N ILE A 578 12.87 2.86 -23.50
CA ILE A 578 13.19 3.13 -24.92
C ILE A 578 14.29 4.20 -25.09
N ASN A 579 14.38 5.13 -24.13
CA ASN A 579 15.39 6.20 -24.08
C ASN A 579 16.64 5.84 -23.25
N THR A 580 16.73 4.66 -22.63
CA THR A 580 17.92 4.24 -21.88
C THR A 580 19.15 4.24 -22.80
N LYS A 581 20.22 4.84 -22.29
CA LYS A 581 21.57 4.86 -22.87
C LYS A 581 22.52 4.13 -21.92
N TRP A 582 23.63 3.66 -22.45
CA TRP A 582 24.73 3.11 -21.67
C TRP A 582 25.98 3.94 -21.91
N ARG A 583 26.84 4.04 -20.89
CA ARG A 583 28.13 4.73 -21.00
C ARG A 583 28.97 4.05 -22.07
N ARG A 584 29.58 4.83 -22.97
CA ARG A 584 30.35 4.30 -24.12
C ARG A 584 31.69 3.64 -23.76
N HIS A 585 32.06 3.58 -22.48
CA HIS A 585 33.31 3.00 -21.99
C HIS A 585 32.97 1.93 -20.96
N GLY A 586 33.34 0.69 -21.27
CA GLY A 586 33.11 -0.48 -20.43
C GLY A 586 34.14 -0.59 -19.32
N ILE A 587 33.70 -1.20 -18.21
CA ILE A 587 34.54 -1.63 -17.10
C ILE A 587 34.84 -3.10 -17.35
N THR A 588 36.12 -3.49 -17.38
CA THR A 588 36.47 -4.92 -17.45
C THR A 588 36.19 -5.56 -16.10
N MET A 589 35.26 -6.52 -16.06
CA MET A 589 34.81 -7.18 -14.84
C MET A 589 35.60 -8.45 -14.52
N ALA A 590 36.00 -9.19 -15.56
CA ALA A 590 36.74 -10.44 -15.48
C ALA A 590 37.60 -10.62 -16.73
N GLY A 591 38.79 -11.21 -16.58
CA GLY A 591 39.75 -11.42 -17.65
C GLY A 591 40.48 -10.14 -18.08
N GLY A 592 41.03 -10.15 -19.30
CA GLY A 592 41.78 -9.03 -19.88
C GLY A 592 43.28 -9.01 -19.57
N ASN A 593 43.79 -9.87 -18.69
CA ASN A 593 45.23 -10.02 -18.40
C ASN A 593 45.93 -10.97 -19.39
N GLY A 594 45.65 -10.80 -20.69
CA GLY A 594 46.03 -11.73 -21.74
C GLY A 594 45.13 -12.97 -21.82
N HIS A 595 45.54 -13.95 -22.63
CA HIS A 595 44.88 -15.25 -22.71
C HIS A 595 45.62 -16.30 -21.86
N GLY A 596 44.86 -17.23 -21.31
CA GLY A 596 45.38 -18.35 -20.53
C GLY A 596 44.36 -18.87 -19.52
N ASN A 597 44.80 -19.80 -18.68
CA ASN A 597 44.00 -20.46 -17.65
C ASN A 597 44.36 -20.04 -16.21
N GLN A 598 45.28 -19.09 -16.04
CA GLN A 598 45.70 -18.58 -14.73
C GLN A 598 44.60 -17.67 -14.12
N LEU A 599 44.80 -17.27 -12.86
CA LEU A 599 43.91 -16.33 -12.17
C LEU A 599 43.75 -15.02 -12.97
N ASN A 600 42.50 -14.60 -13.12
CA ASN A 600 42.07 -13.45 -13.91
C ASN A 600 42.53 -13.49 -15.39
N GLN A 601 42.70 -14.69 -15.95
CA GLN A 601 42.80 -14.94 -17.38
C GLN A 601 41.60 -15.78 -17.85
N LEU A 602 41.18 -15.50 -19.08
CA LEU A 602 40.18 -16.27 -19.81
C LEU A 602 40.77 -16.66 -21.17
N PHE A 603 40.17 -17.61 -21.88
CA PHE A 603 40.53 -17.92 -23.26
C PHE A 603 39.27 -18.17 -24.10
N GLN A 604 39.03 -17.25 -25.04
CA GLN A 604 37.87 -17.24 -25.94
C GLN A 604 36.51 -17.54 -25.25
N PRO A 605 36.16 -16.85 -24.15
CA PRO A 605 34.86 -17.02 -23.51
C PRO A 605 33.72 -16.74 -24.50
N GLN A 606 32.63 -17.52 -24.41
CA GLN A 606 31.51 -17.43 -25.35
C GLN A 606 30.22 -16.96 -24.69
N GLY A 607 29.79 -17.66 -23.63
CA GLY A 607 28.54 -17.41 -22.92
C GLY A 607 28.73 -16.80 -21.53
N ILE A 608 27.68 -16.18 -21.02
CA ILE A 608 27.64 -15.47 -19.74
C ILE A 608 26.23 -15.57 -19.13
N TYR A 609 26.17 -15.74 -17.81
CA TYR A 609 24.95 -15.58 -17.03
C TYR A 609 25.23 -14.72 -15.81
N VAL A 610 24.44 -13.67 -15.63
CA VAL A 610 24.47 -12.82 -14.44
C VAL A 610 23.40 -13.33 -13.47
N ASP A 611 23.81 -13.59 -12.24
CA ASP A 611 22.99 -14.06 -11.13
C ASP A 611 23.00 -13.00 -10.02
N ASP A 612 22.05 -12.07 -10.08
CA ASP A 612 21.97 -10.96 -9.12
C ASP A 612 21.50 -11.37 -7.73
N ASP A 613 20.77 -12.47 -7.61
CA ASP A 613 20.34 -13.03 -6.33
C ASP A 613 21.56 -13.43 -5.48
N ASP A 614 22.56 -14.03 -6.12
CA ASP A 614 23.80 -14.48 -5.49
C ASP A 614 24.98 -13.52 -5.81
N GLN A 615 24.71 -12.36 -6.41
CA GLN A 615 25.68 -11.32 -6.81
C GLN A 615 26.92 -11.86 -7.54
N THR A 616 26.67 -12.70 -8.56
CA THR A 616 27.67 -13.56 -9.18
C THR A 616 27.52 -13.59 -10.71
N ILE A 617 28.65 -13.66 -11.43
CA ILE A 617 28.69 -13.86 -12.89
C ILE A 617 29.25 -15.27 -13.16
N TYR A 618 28.53 -16.06 -13.95
CA TYR A 618 29.03 -17.33 -14.48
C TYR A 618 29.47 -17.13 -15.94
N ILE A 619 30.69 -17.56 -16.26
CA ILE A 619 31.34 -17.35 -17.55
C ILE A 619 31.69 -18.70 -18.15
N ALA A 620 31.24 -18.97 -19.37
CA ALA A 620 31.67 -20.13 -20.14
C ALA A 620 33.02 -19.81 -20.81
N ASP A 621 34.11 -20.21 -20.15
CA ASP A 621 35.49 -19.91 -20.52
C ASP A 621 36.02 -20.98 -21.51
N SER A 622 35.44 -20.95 -22.71
CA SER A 622 35.37 -22.10 -23.62
C SER A 622 36.71 -22.67 -24.04
N GLY A 623 37.73 -21.84 -24.28
CA GLY A 623 39.06 -22.30 -24.67
C GLY A 623 39.86 -22.96 -23.54
N ASN A 624 39.37 -22.88 -22.30
CA ASN A 624 39.96 -23.49 -21.11
C ASN A 624 39.10 -24.65 -20.54
N ASP A 625 38.09 -25.11 -21.30
CA ASP A 625 37.21 -26.25 -20.95
C ASP A 625 36.57 -26.16 -19.55
N ARG A 626 36.16 -24.95 -19.14
CA ARG A 626 35.70 -24.68 -17.77
C ARG A 626 34.58 -23.63 -17.71
N ILE A 627 33.83 -23.67 -16.61
CA ILE A 627 32.99 -22.56 -16.16
C ILE A 627 33.70 -21.84 -15.00
N VAL A 628 33.80 -20.52 -15.15
CA VAL A 628 34.33 -19.61 -14.14
C VAL A 628 33.17 -18.92 -13.41
N GLU A 629 33.26 -18.89 -12.08
CA GLU A 629 32.47 -18.05 -11.20
C GLU A 629 33.23 -16.76 -10.86
N TRP A 630 32.55 -15.62 -10.93
CA TRP A 630 33.08 -14.32 -10.56
C TRP A 630 32.08 -13.54 -9.69
N LYS A 631 32.34 -13.44 -8.38
CA LYS A 631 31.48 -12.71 -7.44
C LYS A 631 31.68 -11.19 -7.55
N TYR A 632 30.62 -10.40 -7.36
CA TYR A 632 30.68 -8.93 -7.42
C TYR A 632 31.71 -8.39 -6.41
N GLY A 633 32.65 -7.57 -6.88
CA GLY A 633 33.74 -7.03 -6.06
C GLY A 633 34.89 -8.01 -5.75
N ALA A 634 34.82 -9.27 -6.20
CA ALA A 634 35.95 -10.19 -6.12
C ALA A 634 37.09 -9.74 -7.04
N LYS A 635 38.34 -10.04 -6.63
CA LYS A 635 39.56 -9.79 -7.41
C LYS A 635 40.00 -10.98 -8.26
N ASN A 636 39.50 -12.17 -7.91
CA ASN A 636 39.91 -13.46 -8.45
C ASN A 636 38.65 -14.25 -8.85
N ASP A 637 38.82 -15.07 -9.88
CA ASP A 637 37.92 -16.12 -10.34
C ASP A 637 37.98 -17.39 -9.46
N GLN A 638 36.93 -18.19 -9.53
CA GLN A 638 36.91 -19.58 -9.06
C GLN A 638 36.39 -20.49 -10.19
N VAL A 639 37.06 -21.63 -10.43
CA VAL A 639 36.53 -22.65 -11.34
C VAL A 639 35.45 -23.46 -10.61
N VAL A 640 34.27 -23.60 -11.23
CA VAL A 640 33.09 -24.27 -10.63
C VAL A 640 32.54 -25.44 -11.43
N ALA A 641 32.97 -25.61 -12.68
CA ALA A 641 32.72 -26.80 -13.49
C ALA A 641 33.81 -26.99 -14.55
N GLY A 642 34.12 -28.23 -14.91
CA GLY A 642 35.22 -28.56 -15.84
C GLY A 642 36.59 -28.14 -15.30
N GLY A 643 37.52 -27.79 -16.19
CA GLY A 643 38.90 -27.41 -15.85
C GLY A 643 39.87 -28.58 -15.68
N ASN A 644 39.38 -29.82 -15.56
CA ASN A 644 40.19 -31.06 -15.53
C ASN A 644 40.67 -31.50 -16.94
N GLY A 645 40.96 -30.52 -17.81
CA GLY A 645 41.36 -30.68 -19.20
C GLY A 645 40.22 -31.06 -20.16
N HIS A 646 40.49 -30.85 -21.46
CA HIS A 646 39.64 -31.29 -22.57
C HIS A 646 39.27 -32.78 -22.45
N GLY A 647 37.98 -33.07 -22.45
CA GLY A 647 37.49 -34.45 -22.59
C GLY A 647 35.99 -34.58 -22.35
N ASN A 648 35.51 -35.82 -22.30
CA ASN A 648 34.09 -36.17 -22.15
C ASN A 648 33.77 -36.86 -20.81
N GLY A 649 34.71 -36.89 -19.86
CA GLY A 649 34.48 -37.34 -18.49
C GLY A 649 33.33 -36.60 -17.80
N SER A 650 32.89 -37.11 -16.66
CA SER A 650 31.87 -36.45 -15.83
C SER A 650 32.42 -35.20 -15.14
N ASP A 651 33.72 -35.12 -14.92
CA ASP A 651 34.45 -33.98 -14.37
C ASP A 651 35.06 -33.06 -15.45
N GLN A 652 34.77 -33.30 -16.73
CA GLN A 652 35.34 -32.59 -17.88
C GLN A 652 34.27 -31.93 -18.76
N LEU A 653 34.69 -30.90 -19.51
CA LEU A 653 33.92 -30.22 -20.56
C LEU A 653 34.77 -30.16 -21.84
N ASN A 654 34.17 -29.77 -22.96
CA ASN A 654 34.83 -29.63 -24.25
C ASN A 654 34.23 -28.46 -25.06
N GLU A 655 34.94 -27.33 -25.06
CA GLU A 655 34.46 -26.01 -25.49
C GLU A 655 33.04 -25.66 -24.99
N PRO A 656 32.83 -25.50 -23.67
CA PRO A 656 31.52 -25.15 -23.13
C PRO A 656 31.05 -23.79 -23.69
N ALA A 657 29.93 -23.77 -24.42
CA ALA A 657 29.51 -22.61 -25.21
C ALA A 657 28.64 -21.61 -24.44
N ASN A 658 27.89 -22.08 -23.43
CA ASN A 658 27.02 -21.26 -22.61
C ASN A 658 26.71 -21.93 -21.27
N VAL A 659 26.26 -21.14 -20.29
CA VAL A 659 25.87 -21.57 -18.94
C VAL A 659 24.67 -20.76 -18.45
N ILE A 660 23.79 -21.36 -17.64
CA ILE A 660 22.73 -20.68 -16.87
C ILE A 660 22.61 -21.31 -15.46
N VAL A 661 21.92 -20.65 -14.52
CA VAL A 661 21.64 -21.18 -13.18
C VAL A 661 20.23 -21.78 -13.09
N ASP A 662 20.14 -23.08 -12.78
CA ASP A 662 18.92 -23.77 -12.31
C ASP A 662 18.82 -23.56 -10.79
N LYS A 663 18.13 -22.47 -10.41
CA LYS A 663 17.95 -22.04 -9.01
C LYS A 663 17.18 -23.05 -8.14
N LYS A 664 16.36 -23.92 -8.74
CA LYS A 664 15.54 -24.90 -8.01
C LYS A 664 16.37 -26.08 -7.52
N ASN A 665 17.27 -26.57 -8.38
CA ASN A 665 18.16 -27.69 -8.08
C ASN A 665 19.55 -27.22 -7.61
N ASP A 666 19.72 -25.90 -7.40
CA ASP A 666 20.96 -25.19 -7.05
C ASP A 666 22.17 -25.66 -7.87
N SER A 667 22.01 -25.57 -9.19
CA SER A 667 22.91 -26.17 -10.17
C SER A 667 23.15 -25.26 -11.37
N LEU A 668 24.29 -25.42 -12.03
CA LEU A 668 24.58 -24.84 -13.33
C LEU A 668 24.07 -25.78 -14.42
N ILE A 669 23.45 -25.25 -15.47
CA ILE A 669 23.15 -25.98 -16.70
C ILE A 669 24.08 -25.45 -17.79
N ILE A 670 24.81 -26.34 -18.47
CA ILE A 670 25.95 -26.01 -19.33
C ILE A 670 25.79 -26.63 -20.72
N CYS A 671 25.97 -25.82 -21.77
CA CYS A 671 26.14 -26.30 -23.15
C CYS A 671 27.55 -26.84 -23.35
N ASP A 672 27.75 -28.16 -23.22
CA ASP A 672 29.03 -28.82 -23.44
C ASP A 672 29.16 -29.23 -24.92
N ARG A 673 29.59 -28.26 -25.73
CA ARG A 673 29.30 -28.18 -27.18
C ARG A 673 29.95 -29.30 -27.98
N LEU A 674 31.26 -29.51 -27.86
CA LEU A 674 31.97 -30.51 -28.66
C LEU A 674 31.68 -31.95 -28.18
N ASN A 675 31.34 -32.12 -26.91
CA ASN A 675 30.78 -33.37 -26.37
C ASN A 675 29.31 -33.60 -26.77
N ARG A 676 28.69 -32.66 -27.48
CA ARG A 676 27.31 -32.73 -28.01
C ARG A 676 26.23 -32.97 -26.95
N ARG A 677 26.42 -32.40 -25.76
CA ARG A 677 25.57 -32.67 -24.58
C ARG A 677 25.26 -31.42 -23.78
N VAL A 678 24.14 -31.43 -23.05
CA VAL A 678 23.85 -30.44 -22.00
C VAL A 678 24.04 -31.13 -20.65
N VAL A 679 24.77 -30.45 -19.76
CA VAL A 679 25.22 -30.99 -18.48
C VAL A 679 24.61 -30.19 -17.32
N ARG A 680 24.13 -30.86 -16.27
CA ARG A 680 23.80 -30.24 -14.97
C ARG A 680 24.97 -30.42 -14.00
N TRP A 681 25.35 -29.38 -13.27
CA TRP A 681 26.48 -29.39 -12.33
C TRP A 681 26.07 -28.76 -10.99
N SER A 682 26.25 -29.45 -9.85
CA SER A 682 25.85 -28.92 -8.53
C SER A 682 26.72 -27.71 -8.12
N ARG A 683 26.10 -26.65 -7.57
CA ARG A 683 26.83 -25.47 -7.06
C ARG A 683 27.37 -25.63 -5.64
N GLN A 684 26.87 -26.61 -4.88
CA GLN A 684 27.26 -26.78 -3.46
C GLN A 684 28.48 -27.70 -3.30
N ASP A 685 28.49 -28.86 -3.97
CA ASP A 685 29.55 -29.88 -3.86
C ASP A 685 29.91 -30.54 -5.22
N GLY A 686 29.63 -29.85 -6.34
CA GLY A 686 29.75 -30.41 -7.68
C GLY A 686 31.19 -30.62 -8.15
N THR A 687 31.72 -31.83 -7.98
CA THR A 687 32.95 -32.29 -8.65
C THR A 687 32.70 -32.88 -10.03
N ASN A 688 31.46 -33.25 -10.33
CA ASN A 688 31.04 -33.96 -11.53
C ASN A 688 29.69 -33.43 -12.03
N GLY A 689 29.51 -33.43 -13.35
CA GLY A 689 28.28 -33.08 -14.04
C GLY A 689 27.47 -34.27 -14.55
N GLU A 690 26.15 -34.19 -14.43
CA GLU A 690 25.17 -35.13 -14.99
C GLU A 690 24.82 -34.75 -16.43
N THR A 691 24.89 -35.69 -17.38
CA THR A 691 24.42 -35.46 -18.75
C THR A 691 22.89 -35.52 -18.81
N ILE A 692 22.22 -34.38 -18.95
CA ILE A 692 20.75 -34.28 -18.96
C ILE A 692 20.15 -34.29 -20.38
N ILE A 693 20.89 -33.88 -21.40
CA ILE A 693 20.51 -33.98 -22.82
C ILE A 693 21.73 -34.44 -23.62
N SER A 694 21.57 -35.37 -24.56
CA SER A 694 22.65 -35.87 -25.43
C SER A 694 22.32 -35.69 -26.92
N ASN A 695 23.32 -35.91 -27.78
CA ASN A 695 23.21 -35.83 -29.24
C ASN A 695 22.75 -34.46 -29.79
N ILE A 696 23.06 -33.37 -29.09
CA ILE A 696 22.69 -31.98 -29.44
C ILE A 696 23.92 -31.11 -29.67
N ASP A 697 23.96 -30.41 -30.81
CA ASP A 697 25.03 -29.45 -31.15
C ASP A 697 24.76 -28.10 -30.42
N CYS A 698 24.80 -28.15 -29.09
CA CYS A 698 24.24 -27.10 -28.24
C CYS A 698 25.07 -25.80 -28.27
N TRP A 699 24.40 -24.66 -28.51
CA TRP A 699 25.06 -23.35 -28.51
C TRP A 699 24.38 -22.35 -27.57
N GLY A 700 23.10 -22.09 -27.79
CA GLY A 700 22.25 -21.26 -26.95
C GLY A 700 21.50 -22.08 -25.91
N LEU A 701 21.31 -21.50 -24.73
CA LEU A 701 20.68 -22.13 -23.57
C LEU A 701 19.88 -21.08 -22.82
N ILE A 702 18.64 -21.37 -22.45
CA ILE A 702 17.84 -20.55 -21.53
C ILE A 702 16.76 -21.40 -20.86
N MET A 703 16.41 -21.08 -19.62
CA MET A 703 15.31 -21.70 -18.88
C MET A 703 14.26 -20.62 -18.61
N ASP A 704 12.98 -20.93 -18.79
CA ASP A 704 11.90 -19.98 -18.53
C ASP A 704 11.31 -20.10 -17.10
N LYS A 705 10.37 -19.21 -16.77
CA LYS A 705 9.71 -19.14 -15.45
C LYS A 705 8.88 -20.38 -15.04
N ASN A 706 8.64 -21.32 -15.97
CA ASN A 706 8.02 -22.62 -15.70
C ASN A 706 9.05 -23.75 -15.54
N GLU A 707 10.35 -23.43 -15.60
CA GLU A 707 11.48 -24.38 -15.64
C GLU A 707 11.60 -25.17 -16.96
N ASP A 708 10.88 -24.77 -18.01
CA ASP A 708 11.05 -25.34 -19.35
C ASP A 708 12.44 -24.94 -19.89
N LEU A 709 13.26 -25.92 -20.26
CA LEU A 709 14.64 -25.73 -20.73
C LEU A 709 14.69 -25.68 -22.26
N TYR A 710 15.21 -24.59 -22.81
CA TYR A 710 15.36 -24.34 -24.24
C TYR A 710 16.83 -24.46 -24.65
N VAL A 711 17.08 -25.13 -25.78
CA VAL A 711 18.42 -25.35 -26.33
C VAL A 711 18.39 -25.21 -27.86
N SER A 712 19.32 -24.46 -28.44
CA SER A 712 19.52 -24.43 -29.90
C SER A 712 20.49 -25.53 -30.35
N ASP A 713 20.15 -26.22 -31.44
CA ASP A 713 21.05 -27.16 -32.12
C ASP A 713 21.62 -26.51 -33.38
N TRP A 714 22.88 -26.13 -33.32
CA TRP A 714 23.62 -25.45 -34.39
C TRP A 714 23.66 -26.27 -35.70
N LYS A 715 23.62 -27.61 -35.62
CA LYS A 715 23.78 -28.53 -36.77
C LYS A 715 22.46 -29.09 -37.31
N LYS A 716 21.41 -29.15 -36.49
CA LYS A 716 20.04 -29.49 -36.93
C LYS A 716 19.23 -28.27 -37.37
N HIS A 717 19.72 -27.06 -37.09
CA HIS A 717 19.10 -25.78 -37.44
C HIS A 717 17.69 -25.61 -36.84
N GLU A 718 17.60 -25.89 -35.54
CA GLU A 718 16.37 -25.86 -34.77
C GLU A 718 16.62 -25.40 -33.33
N VAL A 719 15.57 -24.95 -32.66
CA VAL A 719 15.56 -24.78 -31.21
C VAL A 719 14.52 -25.74 -30.64
N ARG A 720 14.91 -26.47 -29.60
CA ARG A 720 14.06 -27.42 -28.88
C ARG A 720 13.82 -26.97 -27.45
N ARG A 721 12.71 -27.41 -26.89
CA ARG A 721 12.32 -27.21 -25.49
C ARG A 721 11.98 -28.55 -24.83
N TRP A 722 12.55 -28.79 -23.66
CA TRP A 722 12.22 -29.89 -22.76
C TRP A 722 11.48 -29.32 -21.54
N LYS A 723 10.32 -29.88 -21.20
CA LYS A 723 9.72 -29.68 -19.87
C LYS A 723 10.39 -30.59 -18.84
N GLN A 724 10.17 -30.33 -17.55
CA GLN A 724 10.60 -31.22 -16.47
C GLN A 724 10.07 -32.66 -16.71
N GLY A 725 10.99 -33.60 -16.94
CA GLY A 725 10.68 -35.03 -17.18
C GLY A 725 10.46 -35.45 -18.65
N GLU A 726 10.43 -34.52 -19.61
CA GLU A 726 10.40 -34.88 -21.04
C GLU A 726 11.75 -35.51 -21.45
N LYS A 727 11.73 -36.69 -22.09
CA LYS A 727 12.95 -37.34 -22.62
C LYS A 727 13.39 -36.79 -23.98
N GLU A 728 12.45 -36.26 -24.76
CA GLU A 728 12.70 -35.71 -26.10
C GLU A 728 12.19 -34.27 -26.17
N GLY A 729 13.04 -33.37 -26.68
CA GLY A 729 12.72 -31.94 -26.77
C GLY A 729 11.80 -31.63 -27.94
N THR A 730 10.70 -30.92 -27.66
CA THR A 730 9.76 -30.42 -28.67
C THR A 730 10.43 -29.31 -29.49
N ILE A 731 10.35 -29.35 -30.82
CA ILE A 731 10.84 -28.25 -31.68
C ILE A 731 9.94 -27.02 -31.50
N VAL A 732 10.54 -25.87 -31.24
CA VAL A 732 9.86 -24.58 -31.00
C VAL A 732 10.29 -23.46 -31.96
N ALA A 733 11.41 -23.62 -32.67
CA ALA A 733 11.82 -22.76 -33.78
C ALA A 733 12.64 -23.55 -34.82
N GLY A 734 12.56 -23.17 -36.09
CA GLY A 734 13.22 -23.88 -37.20
C GLY A 734 12.67 -25.30 -37.43
N GLY A 735 13.55 -26.30 -37.60
CA GLY A 735 13.16 -27.69 -37.79
C GLY A 735 12.63 -28.03 -39.19
N LYS A 736 13.00 -27.23 -40.20
CA LYS A 736 12.74 -27.45 -41.63
C LYS A 736 14.02 -27.48 -42.48
N GLY A 737 15.10 -27.96 -41.87
CA GLY A 737 16.44 -28.00 -42.46
C GLY A 737 17.12 -26.63 -42.50
N GLU A 738 18.31 -26.60 -43.07
CA GLU A 738 19.06 -25.36 -43.33
C GLU A 738 18.30 -24.49 -44.35
N GLY A 739 18.21 -23.19 -44.10
CA GLY A 739 17.74 -22.23 -45.10
C GLY A 739 17.37 -20.88 -44.51
N ASN A 740 16.79 -20.01 -45.36
CA ASN A 740 16.50 -18.62 -45.04
C ASN A 740 15.00 -18.26 -45.06
N LEU A 741 14.12 -19.24 -45.26
CA LEU A 741 12.66 -19.05 -45.12
C LEU A 741 12.28 -18.70 -43.67
N LEU A 742 11.05 -18.24 -43.46
CA LEU A 742 10.56 -17.83 -42.13
C LEU A 742 10.34 -19.02 -41.18
N ASN A 743 10.26 -20.25 -41.70
CA ASN A 743 10.19 -21.50 -40.94
C ASN A 743 11.54 -22.25 -40.87
N GLN A 744 12.63 -21.61 -41.31
CA GLN A 744 13.98 -22.17 -41.33
C GLN A 744 14.96 -21.32 -40.53
N LEU A 745 16.08 -21.93 -40.17
CA LEU A 745 17.25 -21.31 -39.55
C LEU A 745 18.50 -21.77 -40.32
N ASN A 746 19.60 -21.03 -40.17
CA ASN A 746 20.90 -21.45 -40.63
C ASN A 746 21.95 -21.17 -39.53
N HIS A 747 22.39 -22.25 -38.90
CA HIS A 747 23.31 -22.27 -37.76
C HIS A 747 22.87 -21.32 -36.61
N PRO A 748 21.76 -21.63 -35.89
CA PRO A 748 21.32 -20.81 -34.76
C PRO A 748 22.33 -20.82 -33.62
N THR A 749 22.56 -19.67 -32.99
CA THR A 749 23.46 -19.53 -31.82
C THR A 749 22.68 -19.27 -30.53
N HIS A 750 22.79 -18.09 -29.94
CA HIS A 750 22.12 -17.76 -28.69
C HIS A 750 20.61 -17.62 -28.91
N ILE A 751 19.89 -17.83 -27.82
CA ILE A 751 18.44 -17.75 -27.72
C ILE A 751 18.06 -17.03 -26.44
N CYS A 752 16.93 -16.35 -26.45
CA CYS A 752 16.25 -15.90 -25.24
C CYS A 752 14.74 -16.12 -25.39
N VAL A 753 14.01 -16.14 -24.27
CA VAL A 753 12.57 -16.41 -24.24
C VAL A 753 11.88 -15.28 -23.47
N ASP A 754 10.83 -14.68 -24.04
CA ASP A 754 10.05 -13.64 -23.35
C ASP A 754 8.97 -14.22 -22.43
N GLU A 755 8.34 -13.34 -21.66
CA GLU A 755 7.28 -13.67 -20.69
C GLU A 755 6.03 -14.35 -21.30
N HIS A 756 5.88 -14.32 -22.62
CA HIS A 756 4.82 -14.98 -23.37
C HIS A 756 5.26 -16.32 -23.99
N HIS A 757 6.48 -16.77 -23.67
CA HIS A 757 7.18 -17.92 -24.24
C HIS A 757 7.47 -17.79 -25.74
N SER A 758 7.69 -16.57 -26.23
CA SER A 758 8.22 -16.37 -27.59
C SER A 758 9.72 -16.61 -27.59
N VAL A 759 10.22 -17.40 -28.53
CA VAL A 759 11.65 -17.76 -28.65
C VAL A 759 12.31 -16.84 -29.67
N TYR A 760 13.32 -16.10 -29.24
CA TYR A 760 14.16 -15.26 -30.09
C TYR A 760 15.45 -16.03 -30.41
N VAL A 761 15.87 -16.01 -31.66
CA VAL A 761 16.98 -16.83 -32.15
C VAL A 761 17.92 -15.98 -33.00
N SER A 762 19.21 -15.96 -32.63
CA SER A 762 20.27 -15.41 -33.48
C SER A 762 20.60 -16.38 -34.62
N ASP A 763 20.09 -16.04 -35.80
CA ASP A 763 20.15 -16.84 -37.01
C ASP A 763 21.43 -16.47 -37.80
N TRP A 764 22.55 -17.03 -37.35
CA TRP A 764 23.90 -16.49 -37.55
C TRP A 764 24.33 -16.39 -39.01
N ARG A 765 24.08 -17.43 -39.84
CA ARG A 765 24.37 -17.37 -41.29
C ARG A 765 23.40 -16.48 -42.07
N ASN A 766 22.13 -16.42 -41.65
CA ASN A 766 21.11 -15.60 -42.30
C ASN A 766 21.19 -14.11 -41.92
N HIS A 767 22.05 -13.76 -40.96
CA HIS A 767 22.33 -12.38 -40.54
C HIS A 767 21.07 -11.63 -40.07
N ARG A 768 20.28 -12.30 -39.25
CA ARG A 768 19.02 -11.81 -38.67
C ARG A 768 18.81 -12.34 -37.26
N VAL A 769 17.90 -11.70 -36.53
CA VAL A 769 17.27 -12.31 -35.35
C VAL A 769 15.79 -12.55 -35.67
N MET A 770 15.31 -13.73 -35.31
CA MET A 770 13.96 -14.22 -35.59
C MET A 770 13.21 -14.50 -34.29
N LYS A 771 11.96 -14.06 -34.17
CA LYS A 771 11.04 -14.36 -33.05
C LYS A 771 9.98 -15.37 -33.48
N TRP A 772 9.91 -16.53 -32.83
CA TRP A 772 8.77 -17.45 -32.91
C TRP A 772 7.85 -17.23 -31.71
N MET A 773 6.57 -16.93 -31.97
CA MET A 773 5.55 -16.93 -30.92
C MET A 773 5.21 -18.38 -30.51
N LYS A 774 4.71 -18.57 -29.30
CA LYS A 774 4.36 -19.89 -28.73
C LYS A 774 3.42 -20.68 -29.67
N GLY A 775 3.94 -21.72 -30.33
CA GLY A 775 3.18 -22.58 -31.26
C GLY A 775 3.10 -22.08 -32.72
N ALA A 776 3.82 -21.01 -33.08
CA ALA A 776 3.88 -20.53 -34.46
C ALA A 776 4.64 -21.50 -35.38
N LYS A 777 4.18 -21.65 -36.64
CA LYS A 777 4.82 -22.50 -37.65
C LYS A 777 5.99 -21.82 -38.37
N GLU A 778 6.09 -20.51 -38.24
CA GLU A 778 7.12 -19.65 -38.81
C GLU A 778 7.39 -18.48 -37.84
N GLY A 779 8.57 -17.89 -37.93
CA GLY A 779 9.00 -16.76 -37.11
C GLY A 779 8.98 -15.45 -37.90
N ILE A 780 9.00 -14.34 -37.17
CA ILE A 780 9.11 -12.99 -37.75
C ILE A 780 10.54 -12.44 -37.57
N VAL A 781 11.05 -11.73 -38.58
CA VAL A 781 12.33 -11.01 -38.48
C VAL A 781 12.15 -9.82 -37.54
N VAL A 782 12.93 -9.78 -36.46
CA VAL A 782 12.89 -8.70 -35.46
C VAL A 782 14.17 -7.84 -35.42
N ALA A 783 15.28 -8.32 -36.01
CA ALA A 783 16.48 -7.53 -36.26
C ALA A 783 17.21 -8.00 -37.52
N GLY A 784 17.85 -7.08 -38.24
CA GLY A 784 18.61 -7.38 -39.47
C GLY A 784 17.72 -7.90 -40.62
N GLY A 785 18.17 -8.96 -41.30
CA GLY A 785 17.40 -9.60 -42.38
C GLY A 785 17.43 -8.87 -43.73
N LYS A 786 18.25 -7.82 -43.87
CA LYS A 786 18.57 -7.17 -45.16
C LYS A 786 19.92 -7.65 -45.73
N GLY A 787 20.21 -8.95 -45.55
CA GLY A 787 21.48 -9.55 -45.89
C GLY A 787 22.64 -9.10 -44.98
N LYS A 788 23.86 -9.50 -45.33
CA LYS A 788 25.08 -9.13 -44.61
C LYS A 788 25.37 -7.64 -44.80
N GLY A 789 25.67 -6.93 -43.73
CA GLY A 789 26.19 -5.57 -43.80
C GLY A 789 26.34 -4.88 -42.45
N ASN A 790 26.74 -3.61 -42.48
CA ASN A 790 27.02 -2.77 -41.31
C ASN A 790 26.08 -1.56 -41.19
N SER A 791 25.09 -1.41 -42.09
CA SER A 791 24.05 -0.37 -41.95
C SER A 791 23.18 -0.63 -40.71
N LEU A 792 22.34 0.34 -40.33
CA LEU A 792 21.41 0.21 -39.20
C LEU A 792 20.24 -0.77 -39.47
N THR A 793 20.03 -1.20 -40.72
CA THR A 793 19.02 -2.21 -41.10
C THR A 793 19.61 -3.62 -41.26
N GLN A 794 20.93 -3.78 -41.02
CA GLN A 794 21.68 -5.01 -41.29
C GLN A 794 22.44 -5.48 -40.06
N LEU A 795 22.76 -6.76 -40.09
CA LEU A 795 23.67 -7.43 -39.17
C LEU A 795 24.75 -8.17 -39.98
N SER A 796 25.81 -8.59 -39.31
CA SER A 796 26.84 -9.45 -39.84
C SER A 796 27.22 -10.49 -38.80
N ASN A 797 26.73 -11.72 -39.02
CA ASN A 797 27.03 -12.89 -38.17
C ASN A 797 26.62 -12.74 -36.68
N PRO A 798 25.36 -12.38 -36.36
CA PRO A 798 24.93 -12.08 -34.99
C PRO A 798 25.05 -13.28 -34.03
N ARG A 799 25.46 -13.03 -32.78
CA ARG A 799 25.69 -14.05 -31.74
C ARG A 799 24.75 -13.91 -30.56
N GLY A 800 25.14 -13.23 -29.48
CA GLY A 800 24.27 -13.01 -28.31
C GLY A 800 22.98 -12.29 -28.69
N VAL A 801 21.87 -12.75 -28.14
CA VAL A 801 20.57 -12.07 -28.18
C VAL A 801 19.96 -12.09 -26.79
N ILE A 802 19.53 -10.93 -26.31
CA ILE A 802 18.70 -10.77 -25.10
C ILE A 802 17.59 -9.77 -25.39
N VAL A 803 16.50 -9.85 -24.64
CA VAL A 803 15.31 -9.02 -24.80
C VAL A 803 14.97 -8.40 -23.45
N ASP A 804 14.66 -7.10 -23.42
CA ASP A 804 14.22 -6.43 -22.19
C ASP A 804 12.69 -6.55 -21.97
N HIS A 805 12.22 -6.10 -20.81
CA HIS A 805 10.81 -6.17 -20.41
C HIS A 805 9.87 -5.28 -21.28
N LEU A 806 10.41 -4.44 -22.18
CA LEU A 806 9.63 -3.70 -23.18
C LEU A 806 9.63 -4.40 -24.55
N GLY A 807 10.26 -5.57 -24.67
CA GLY A 807 10.40 -6.30 -25.93
C GLY A 807 11.49 -5.77 -26.86
N ASN A 808 12.36 -4.85 -26.41
CA ASN A 808 13.47 -4.40 -27.25
C ASN A 808 14.52 -5.53 -27.38
N VAL A 809 14.99 -5.77 -28.60
CA VAL A 809 15.92 -6.86 -28.93
C VAL A 809 17.35 -6.32 -28.99
N TYR A 810 18.22 -6.82 -28.12
CA TYR A 810 19.65 -6.49 -28.08
C TYR A 810 20.45 -7.60 -28.75
N VAL A 811 21.34 -7.23 -29.66
CA VAL A 811 22.06 -8.17 -30.53
C VAL A 811 23.55 -7.87 -30.53
N ALA A 812 24.36 -8.89 -30.25
CA ALA A 812 25.80 -8.85 -30.48
C ALA A 812 26.07 -9.04 -31.97
N ASP A 813 26.31 -7.93 -32.67
CA ASP A 813 26.56 -7.88 -34.10
C ASP A 813 28.05 -8.18 -34.35
N MET A 814 28.42 -9.44 -34.11
CA MET A 814 29.78 -9.96 -33.91
C MET A 814 30.82 -9.40 -34.90
N SER A 815 30.54 -9.45 -36.20
CA SER A 815 31.50 -9.06 -37.25
C SER A 815 31.35 -7.61 -37.70
N ASN A 816 30.61 -6.80 -36.95
CA ASN A 816 30.60 -5.34 -37.00
C ASN A 816 31.08 -4.74 -35.65
N GLU A 817 31.60 -5.59 -34.74
CA GLU A 817 32.19 -5.24 -33.44
C GLU A 817 31.33 -4.26 -32.60
N ARG A 818 30.00 -4.46 -32.59
CA ARG A 818 29.02 -3.58 -31.93
C ARG A 818 27.88 -4.35 -31.28
N ILE A 819 27.24 -3.74 -30.28
CA ILE A 819 25.93 -4.16 -29.77
C ILE A 819 24.87 -3.24 -30.34
N MET A 820 23.81 -3.81 -30.88
CA MET A 820 22.68 -3.10 -31.50
C MET A 820 21.39 -3.34 -30.72
N ARG A 821 20.48 -2.37 -30.69
CA ARG A 821 19.11 -2.49 -30.16
C ARG A 821 18.08 -2.20 -31.25
N TRP A 822 17.11 -3.10 -31.42
CA TRP A 822 15.85 -2.84 -32.13
C TRP A 822 14.71 -2.70 -31.13
N CYS A 823 13.92 -1.63 -31.25
CA CYS A 823 12.67 -1.47 -30.51
C CYS A 823 11.50 -2.05 -31.34
N GLU A 824 10.40 -2.47 -30.70
CA GLU A 824 9.26 -3.02 -31.44
C GLU A 824 8.72 -2.03 -32.49
N GLY A 825 8.47 -2.52 -33.70
CA GLY A 825 8.05 -1.70 -34.86
C GLY A 825 9.15 -0.85 -35.53
N SER A 826 10.38 -0.82 -34.99
CA SER A 826 11.48 -0.05 -35.59
C SER A 826 12.00 -0.68 -36.88
N LYS A 827 12.18 0.15 -37.93
CA LYS A 827 12.68 -0.28 -39.24
C LYS A 827 14.20 -0.48 -39.28
N GLU A 828 14.91 0.14 -38.34
CA GLU A 828 16.36 0.09 -38.17
C GLU A 828 16.71 0.04 -36.68
N GLY A 829 17.93 -0.41 -36.36
CA GLY A 829 18.43 -0.53 -35.00
C GLY A 829 19.37 0.62 -34.61
N SER A 830 19.47 0.87 -33.31
CA SER A 830 20.39 1.84 -32.70
C SER A 830 21.66 1.15 -32.19
N ILE A 831 22.84 1.74 -32.39
CA ILE A 831 24.09 1.27 -31.74
C ILE A 831 23.99 1.59 -30.25
N VAL A 832 24.17 0.57 -29.41
CA VAL A 832 24.18 0.68 -27.94
C VAL A 832 25.59 0.99 -27.45
N VAL A 833 26.54 0.08 -27.74
CA VAL A 833 27.97 0.19 -27.41
C VAL A 833 28.82 -0.50 -28.48
N GLY A 834 30.12 -0.22 -28.53
CA GLY A 834 31.02 -0.70 -29.58
C GLY A 834 30.89 0.09 -30.89
N GLY A 835 31.26 -0.53 -32.01
CA GLY A 835 31.27 0.08 -33.35
C GLY A 835 32.45 1.00 -33.63
N ASN A 836 33.36 1.20 -32.66
CA ASN A 836 34.54 2.07 -32.77
C ASN A 836 35.75 1.35 -33.39
N GLY A 837 35.49 0.42 -34.32
CA GLY A 837 36.48 -0.51 -34.86
C GLY A 837 36.86 -1.65 -33.90
N ARG A 838 37.60 -2.61 -34.45
CA ARG A 838 38.12 -3.78 -33.73
C ARG A 838 39.36 -3.41 -32.92
N GLY A 839 39.34 -3.68 -31.62
CA GLY A 839 40.48 -3.37 -30.74
C GLY A 839 40.20 -3.65 -29.27
N GLU A 840 41.14 -3.24 -28.42
CA GLU A 840 41.22 -3.60 -26.99
C GLU A 840 40.87 -2.44 -26.05
N GLN A 841 40.52 -1.27 -26.57
CA GLN A 841 40.02 -0.13 -25.77
C GLN A 841 38.65 -0.45 -25.12
N SER A 842 38.25 0.30 -24.10
CA SER A 842 36.99 0.11 -23.36
C SER A 842 35.72 0.44 -24.15
N ASN A 843 35.85 1.06 -25.32
CA ASN A 843 34.78 1.32 -26.28
C ASN A 843 34.86 0.43 -27.54
N GLN A 844 35.78 -0.54 -27.55
CA GLN A 844 36.03 -1.45 -28.66
C GLN A 844 35.78 -2.90 -28.25
N PHE A 845 35.47 -3.73 -29.24
CA PHE A 845 35.26 -5.17 -29.08
C PHE A 845 36.07 -5.96 -30.13
N LYS A 846 36.18 -7.26 -29.91
CA LYS A 846 36.83 -8.22 -30.82
C LYS A 846 35.98 -9.48 -30.85
N TYR A 847 35.00 -9.48 -31.76
CA TYR A 847 33.93 -10.47 -31.91
C TYR A 847 33.08 -10.66 -30.64
N PRO A 848 32.22 -9.68 -30.27
CA PRO A 848 31.33 -9.83 -29.11
C PRO A 848 30.41 -11.06 -29.26
N ALA A 849 30.24 -11.80 -28.17
CA ALA A 849 29.55 -13.09 -28.14
C ALA A 849 28.27 -13.01 -27.27
N GLY A 850 28.24 -13.67 -26.11
CA GLY A 850 27.12 -13.62 -25.16
C GLY A 850 26.86 -12.23 -24.58
N LEU A 851 25.61 -12.01 -24.16
CA LEU A 851 25.12 -10.79 -23.53
C LEU A 851 24.30 -11.13 -22.29
N SER A 852 24.32 -10.27 -21.29
CA SER A 852 23.43 -10.35 -20.12
C SER A 852 23.18 -8.96 -19.53
N PHE A 853 22.12 -8.82 -18.73
CA PHE A 853 21.88 -7.62 -17.92
C PHE A 853 21.98 -7.99 -16.44
N ASP A 854 22.42 -7.06 -15.59
CA ASP A 854 22.13 -7.15 -14.15
C ASP A 854 20.78 -6.51 -13.81
N ILE A 855 20.34 -6.72 -12.58
CA ILE A 855 19.14 -6.13 -11.96
C ILE A 855 19.18 -4.59 -11.86
N GLU A 856 20.28 -3.93 -12.23
CA GLU A 856 20.33 -2.48 -12.38
C GLU A 856 20.10 -2.05 -13.85
N GLY A 857 20.08 -2.99 -14.81
CA GLY A 857 19.96 -2.75 -16.25
C GLY A 857 21.30 -2.48 -16.95
N ASN A 858 22.44 -2.67 -16.27
CA ASN A 858 23.75 -2.52 -16.89
C ASN A 858 24.02 -3.70 -17.84
N LEU A 859 24.61 -3.42 -19.00
CA LEU A 859 24.86 -4.43 -20.04
C LEU A 859 26.23 -5.09 -19.85
N TYR A 860 26.26 -6.42 -19.76
CA TYR A 860 27.47 -7.23 -19.79
C TYR A 860 27.67 -7.82 -21.18
N VAL A 861 28.89 -7.70 -21.70
CA VAL A 861 29.30 -8.19 -23.03
C VAL A 861 30.48 -9.12 -22.90
N VAL A 862 30.36 -10.32 -23.47
CA VAL A 862 31.48 -11.25 -23.65
C VAL A 862 32.33 -10.76 -24.83
N ASP A 863 33.50 -10.23 -24.55
CA ASP A 863 34.42 -9.67 -25.54
C ASP A 863 35.44 -10.75 -25.97
N CYS A 864 34.92 -11.78 -26.65
CA CYS A 864 35.51 -13.10 -26.83
C CYS A 864 37.02 -13.12 -27.15
N HIS A 865 37.46 -12.41 -28.21
CA HIS A 865 38.87 -12.42 -28.63
C HIS A 865 39.74 -11.33 -27.97
N ASN A 866 39.15 -10.52 -27.08
CA ASN A 866 39.87 -9.72 -26.07
C ASN A 866 39.93 -10.46 -24.71
N HIS A 867 39.34 -11.65 -24.61
CA HIS A 867 39.43 -12.55 -23.46
C HIS A 867 39.01 -11.91 -22.14
N ARG A 868 37.90 -11.15 -22.18
CA ARG A 868 37.37 -10.37 -21.07
C ARG A 868 35.84 -10.26 -21.10
N ILE A 869 35.27 -9.96 -19.95
CA ILE A 869 33.87 -9.51 -19.80
C ILE A 869 33.88 -8.00 -19.56
N GLN A 870 33.11 -7.24 -20.33
CA GLN A 870 32.93 -5.79 -20.13
C GLN A 870 31.52 -5.48 -19.63
N LYS A 871 31.40 -4.75 -18.51
CA LYS A 871 30.15 -4.14 -18.02
C LYS A 871 30.06 -2.70 -18.51
N PHE A 872 28.93 -2.33 -19.11
CA PHE A 872 28.60 -0.97 -19.50
C PHE A 872 27.46 -0.49 -18.61
N ASN A 873 27.73 0.50 -17.76
CA ASN A 873 26.70 1.03 -16.87
C ASN A 873 25.68 1.86 -17.64
N ILE A 874 24.44 1.92 -17.16
CA ILE A 874 23.45 2.89 -17.65
C ILE A 874 24.01 4.33 -17.47
N ASP A 875 23.72 5.18 -18.45
CA ASP A 875 23.95 6.63 -18.33
C ASP A 875 22.65 7.29 -17.86
N LEU A 876 22.73 8.01 -16.74
CA LEU A 876 21.59 8.58 -16.00
C LEU A 876 21.46 10.09 -16.24
N ASN A 877 22.10 10.61 -17.29
CA ASN A 877 22.19 12.03 -17.68
C ASN A 877 21.55 12.32 -19.06
#